data_AF-A0A7K2DHJ5-F1
#
_entry.id   AF-A0A7K2DHJ5-F1
#
_cell.length_a   1.000
_cell.length_b   1.000
_cell.length_c   1.000
_cell.angle_alpha   90.00
_cell.angle_beta   90.00
_cell.angle_gamma   90.00
#
_symmetry.space_group_name_H-M   'P 1'
#
loop_
_entity.id
_entity.type
_entity.pdbx_description
1 polymer ?
#
loop_
_entity_poly.entity_id
_entity_poly.type
_entity_poly.pdbx_seq_one_letter_code
_entity_poly.pdbx_strand_id
1 'polypeptide(L)'
;MSSAPPPADVGGNDWTSLVVEPPETFRPTLPVSVVVTYYEAPEALELTLAALEGQDYPPELFEVVIVDDGSNPPLETPPNSPLAVRVVHQEDLGFGLARARNTGARAASHGILVFLDCDMMPEAGWLAGHARWHHAAGDVLTLGFRAHVDVAGISAGDVRDRNGSLEDLFAGRPRQRPEWIEFHMSRTEDLTREDDIFRAVTGGNLGVSKEFYEAVGGYDESFTQWGTEDTEFGYRAYTRGGLLVPARDAMCWHQGEGAAPSADESASLELQRAKISQLIAHHGFRRATPGRSFTVPQYVVTLRATGSGDVAQIETVEQILAGKVHDLVVWIEEPPGGDSTRSADHEKLRRLIGGDHRVHFGAVGAAPEAFPAASFHITMPGDAAVGSDAITRLRQQLGTDPAASTNPVDPQAGVSIVRAWALHRASRRGVSLAQCEAVTPMDPDDLDVDVLAQIPADVPRLSLARGVRAVRWLYRRTARRLRQLRHFLSRNIRRGFSVARSIMREASRIRSLDDLREFWRWAAGSVGVIARKRLNETGVRLRYRRQARYRLGPKMAAVGPVATAVFASAADVDRTISPQTQVVVADTPDHGRSVPVDTVVFLSQMDPSASVPAFDAESFNPHNWPAAHRSSPTTTRSVLRRGLDPLRLKRLGRAHHTDDSAGHHPNVVTRAGRLAAMAATGMVVRVTGPDPELGRYLGPDLYSLMIDDRVVTADPHERESLSIAMRRCALRDHSLRARARQILAAGGRAGPPLPLVSVLLATRRPHRVAAAVGAVASQTYPRVELVLAMHGEGFDAPAVDELLDSIDLQTRAVPVAAPEPLGAVLNAAVAESTGTLLTKFDDDDFYGPEHLWDLVLAHEYARAVLVGKAAEYVYLANSDRTIHRFRNRAERSSASLAGGALMIARHDLDAVLGWREIPASVDRALIEDVSRSGGGTYQTHGMGYLLVRHDEGHTWPAKDAYFLKQADEVREGCDLAFAGVA
;
A
#
# COMPACT_ATOMS: atom_id res chain seq x y z
N MET A 1 24.57 43.14 -29.87
CA MET A 1 24.39 42.53 -28.53
C MET A 1 22.90 42.30 -28.36
N SER A 2 22.39 41.18 -28.90
CA SER A 2 20.99 40.80 -28.66
C SER A 2 20.93 40.25 -27.24
N SER A 3 20.15 40.89 -26.36
CA SER A 3 19.91 40.41 -25.01
C SER A 3 19.35 38.99 -25.08
N ALA A 4 19.85 38.08 -24.24
CA ALA A 4 19.27 36.75 -24.10
C ALA A 4 17.74 36.87 -23.89
N PRO A 5 16.93 36.02 -24.53
CA PRO A 5 15.48 36.00 -24.36
C PRO A 5 15.11 35.89 -22.87
N PRO A 6 14.06 36.58 -22.40
CA PRO A 6 13.65 36.50 -21.01
C PRO A 6 13.16 35.09 -20.66
N PRO A 7 13.09 34.72 -19.37
CA PRO A 7 12.38 33.51 -18.95
C PRO A 7 10.89 33.57 -19.31
N ALA A 8 10.25 32.43 -19.51
CA ALA A 8 8.85 32.31 -19.89
C ALA A 8 7.90 32.88 -18.82
N ASP A 9 7.00 33.78 -19.23
CA ASP A 9 5.96 34.37 -18.38
C ASP A 9 4.61 33.67 -18.61
N VAL A 10 4.47 32.46 -18.08
CA VAL A 10 3.26 31.65 -18.18
C VAL A 10 2.93 30.95 -16.85
N GLY A 11 1.64 30.73 -16.60
CA GLY A 11 1.15 29.93 -15.48
C GLY A 11 1.26 28.42 -15.78
N GLY A 12 1.66 27.60 -14.81
CA GLY A 12 1.74 26.15 -14.98
C GLY A 12 2.65 25.73 -16.14
N ASN A 13 2.16 24.90 -17.06
CA ASN A 13 2.83 24.61 -18.33
C ASN A 13 1.98 25.09 -19.53
N ASP A 14 1.21 26.17 -19.34
CA ASP A 14 0.41 26.78 -20.41
C ASP A 14 1.31 27.48 -21.44
N TRP A 15 1.95 26.70 -22.29
CA TRP A 15 2.78 27.21 -23.37
C TRP A 15 1.96 27.95 -24.44
N THR A 16 0.64 27.75 -24.48
CA THR A 16 -0.24 28.38 -25.47
C THR A 16 -0.42 29.88 -25.22
N SER A 17 -0.18 30.34 -23.99
CA SER A 17 -0.22 31.75 -23.64
C SER A 17 1.05 32.52 -24.01
N LEU A 18 2.14 31.81 -24.37
CA LEU A 18 3.37 32.45 -24.83
C LEU A 18 3.20 32.95 -26.27
N VAL A 19 3.38 34.25 -26.48
CA VAL A 19 3.26 34.86 -27.81
C VAL A 19 4.49 34.50 -28.64
N VAL A 20 4.29 33.70 -29.68
CA VAL A 20 5.34 33.28 -30.62
C VAL A 20 4.86 33.50 -32.04
N GLU A 21 5.75 33.99 -32.90
CA GLU A 21 5.46 34.13 -34.32
C GLU A 21 5.20 32.74 -34.94
N PRO A 22 4.18 32.62 -35.82
CA PRO A 22 3.95 31.38 -36.54
C PRO A 22 5.06 31.14 -37.58
N PRO A 23 5.33 29.87 -37.95
CA PRO A 23 6.45 29.50 -38.81
C PRO A 23 6.55 30.29 -40.12
N GLU A 24 5.42 30.65 -40.75
CA GLU A 24 5.38 31.30 -42.06
C GLU A 24 5.86 32.76 -42.01
N THR A 25 5.62 33.44 -40.89
CA THR A 25 6.01 34.85 -40.70
C THR A 25 7.28 35.01 -39.88
N PHE A 26 7.73 33.94 -39.21
CA PHE A 26 8.92 33.96 -38.37
C PHE A 26 10.16 34.36 -39.19
N ARG A 27 10.97 35.27 -38.62
CA ARG A 27 12.26 35.68 -39.20
C ARG A 27 13.37 35.44 -38.17
N PRO A 28 14.20 34.40 -38.36
CA PRO A 28 15.20 34.02 -37.38
C PRO A 28 16.32 35.05 -37.25
N THR A 29 16.81 35.24 -36.02
CA THR A 29 17.92 36.17 -35.70
C THR A 29 18.94 35.59 -34.71
N LEU A 30 18.59 34.54 -33.96
CA LEU A 30 19.47 33.89 -32.99
C LEU A 30 20.13 32.65 -33.61
N PRO A 31 21.44 32.43 -33.45
CA PRO A 31 22.08 31.28 -34.05
C PRO A 31 21.79 29.98 -33.27
N VAL A 32 21.83 28.84 -33.97
CA VAL A 32 21.49 27.50 -33.45
C VAL A 32 22.63 26.50 -33.69
N SER A 33 22.88 25.62 -32.73
CA SER A 33 23.78 24.46 -32.91
C SER A 33 22.96 23.18 -32.90
N VAL A 34 22.92 22.50 -34.05
CA VAL A 34 22.31 21.18 -34.19
C VAL A 34 23.32 20.14 -33.73
N VAL A 35 23.04 19.45 -32.64
CA VAL A 35 23.89 18.40 -32.06
C VAL A 35 23.38 17.05 -32.55
N VAL A 36 24.15 16.41 -33.43
CA VAL A 36 23.82 15.11 -34.00
C VAL A 36 24.62 14.02 -33.29
N THR A 37 23.97 13.12 -32.56
CA THR A 37 24.66 11.97 -31.94
C THR A 37 24.74 10.82 -32.93
N TYR A 38 25.94 10.25 -33.10
CA TYR A 38 26.27 9.26 -34.12
C TYR A 38 27.00 8.06 -33.52
N TYR A 39 26.62 6.86 -33.98
CA TYR A 39 27.33 5.60 -33.73
C TYR A 39 27.13 4.63 -34.90
N GLU A 40 28.19 4.28 -35.61
CA GLU A 40 28.25 3.21 -36.63
C GLU A 40 27.14 3.20 -37.71
N ALA A 41 26.56 4.36 -38.06
CA ALA A 41 25.42 4.45 -38.98
C ALA A 41 25.66 5.43 -40.16
N PRO A 42 26.70 5.22 -41.00
CA PRO A 42 27.09 6.19 -42.04
C PRO A 42 25.99 6.45 -43.07
N GLU A 43 25.30 5.41 -43.55
CA GLU A 43 24.22 5.55 -44.54
C GLU A 43 23.05 6.37 -43.99
N ALA A 44 22.71 6.17 -42.71
CA ALA A 44 21.64 6.92 -42.07
C ALA A 44 22.02 8.39 -41.88
N LEU A 45 23.25 8.65 -41.46
CA LEU A 45 23.79 9.99 -41.31
C LEU A 45 23.77 10.77 -42.63
N GLU A 46 24.07 10.12 -43.76
CA GLU A 46 24.02 10.78 -45.08
C GLU A 46 22.62 11.32 -45.42
N LEU A 47 21.57 10.56 -45.13
CA LEU A 47 20.18 10.99 -45.35
C LEU A 47 19.79 12.13 -44.39
N THR A 48 20.21 12.05 -43.13
CA THR A 48 19.98 13.10 -42.13
C THR A 48 20.69 14.40 -42.51
N LEU A 49 21.94 14.34 -42.97
CA LEU A 49 22.67 15.52 -43.44
C LEU A 49 22.01 16.12 -44.69
N ALA A 50 21.60 15.31 -45.66
CA ALA A 50 20.88 15.78 -46.84
C ALA A 50 19.56 16.49 -46.49
N ALA A 51 18.85 16.02 -45.44
CA ALA A 51 17.65 16.68 -44.94
C ALA A 51 17.97 18.01 -44.21
N LEU A 52 19.06 18.07 -43.45
CA LEU A 52 19.55 19.31 -42.81
C LEU A 52 20.01 20.37 -43.82
N GLU A 53 20.51 19.97 -44.99
CA GLU A 53 20.86 20.91 -46.07
C GLU A 53 19.63 21.65 -46.62
N GLY A 54 18.43 21.07 -46.48
CA GLY A 54 17.17 21.64 -46.96
C GLY A 54 16.37 22.39 -45.90
N GLN A 55 16.99 22.89 -44.84
CA GLN A 55 16.30 23.69 -43.82
C GLN A 55 15.98 25.11 -44.33
N ASP A 56 14.82 25.63 -43.95
CA ASP A 56 14.40 27.01 -44.23
C ASP A 56 15.06 28.05 -43.28
N TYR A 57 15.99 27.60 -42.45
CA TYR A 57 16.78 28.43 -41.55
C TYR A 57 18.03 28.96 -42.26
N PRO A 58 18.42 30.24 -42.09
CA PRO A 58 19.61 30.78 -42.76
C PRO A 58 20.88 29.98 -42.42
N PRO A 59 21.62 29.44 -43.42
CA PRO A 59 22.80 28.61 -43.18
C PRO A 59 23.89 29.28 -42.34
N GLU A 60 24.00 30.60 -42.40
CA GLU A 60 24.93 31.39 -41.57
C GLU A 60 24.52 31.49 -40.10
N LEU A 61 23.28 31.14 -39.77
CA LEU A 61 22.73 31.14 -38.40
C LEU A 61 22.67 29.74 -37.79
N PHE A 62 23.17 28.69 -38.43
CA PHE A 62 23.30 27.41 -37.74
C PHE A 62 24.55 26.62 -38.10
N GLU A 63 25.00 25.80 -37.15
CA GLU A 63 26.07 24.82 -37.33
C GLU A 63 25.55 23.41 -37.01
N VAL A 64 26.24 22.40 -37.51
CA VAL A 64 25.99 20.99 -37.19
C VAL A 64 27.22 20.44 -36.46
N VAL A 65 27.02 19.97 -35.24
CA VAL A 65 28.03 19.31 -34.41
C VAL A 65 27.69 17.83 -34.33
N ILE A 66 28.41 17.02 -35.08
CA ILE A 66 28.26 15.56 -35.06
C ILE A 66 29.15 15.01 -33.95
N VAL A 67 28.59 14.23 -33.04
CA VAL A 67 29.32 13.58 -31.96
C VAL A 67 29.37 12.09 -32.21
N ASP A 68 30.56 11.60 -32.53
CA ASP A 68 30.84 10.19 -32.74
C ASP A 68 31.14 9.51 -31.39
N ASP A 69 30.20 8.66 -30.92
CA ASP A 69 30.27 7.94 -29.65
C ASP A 69 31.16 6.69 -29.70
N GLY A 70 32.36 6.84 -30.28
CA GLY A 70 33.38 5.79 -30.31
C GLY A 70 33.26 4.78 -31.45
N SER A 71 32.78 5.19 -32.63
CA SER A 71 32.71 4.29 -33.80
C SER A 71 34.08 3.76 -34.23
N ASN A 72 34.09 2.57 -34.86
CA ASN A 72 35.30 1.97 -35.41
C ASN A 72 35.13 1.56 -36.89
N PRO A 73 35.78 2.27 -37.84
CA PRO A 73 36.69 3.41 -37.65
C PRO A 73 35.94 4.68 -37.21
N PRO A 74 36.64 5.67 -36.61
CA PRO A 74 36.05 6.96 -36.29
C PRO A 74 35.47 7.66 -37.53
N LEU A 75 34.38 8.39 -37.34
CA LEU A 75 33.70 9.10 -38.43
C LEU A 75 34.58 10.19 -39.05
N GLU A 76 34.88 10.09 -40.34
CA GLU A 76 35.55 11.20 -41.03
C GLU A 76 34.60 12.39 -41.23
N THR A 77 35.15 13.61 -41.23
CA THR A 77 34.34 14.81 -41.49
C THR A 77 33.75 14.73 -42.90
N PRO A 78 32.42 14.83 -43.07
CA PRO A 78 31.79 14.75 -44.38
C PRO A 78 32.37 15.80 -45.34
N PRO A 79 33.00 15.40 -46.46
CA PRO A 79 33.63 16.34 -47.38
C PRO A 79 32.57 17.13 -48.16
N ASN A 80 32.81 18.43 -48.36
CA ASN A 80 32.01 19.32 -49.23
C ASN A 80 30.53 19.54 -48.81
N SER A 81 30.18 19.40 -47.52
CA SER A 81 28.85 19.82 -47.05
C SER A 81 28.69 21.35 -47.21
N PRO A 82 27.53 21.84 -47.67
CA PRO A 82 27.24 23.28 -47.68
C PRO A 82 26.98 23.84 -46.28
N LEU A 83 26.84 22.97 -45.27
CA LEU A 83 26.64 23.34 -43.87
C LEU A 83 27.97 23.49 -43.13
N ALA A 84 27.99 24.31 -42.08
CA ALA A 84 29.08 24.36 -41.14
C ALA A 84 29.08 23.10 -40.25
N VAL A 85 29.70 22.01 -40.73
CA VAL A 85 29.77 20.73 -40.03
C VAL A 85 31.08 20.60 -39.25
N ARG A 86 30.98 20.14 -38.00
CA ARG A 86 32.10 19.77 -37.15
C ARG A 86 31.87 18.39 -36.55
N VAL A 87 32.87 17.51 -36.63
CA VAL A 87 32.84 16.20 -35.97
C VAL A 87 33.65 16.26 -34.67
N VAL A 88 33.09 15.71 -33.60
CA VAL A 88 33.73 15.55 -32.29
C VAL A 88 33.73 14.07 -31.94
N HIS A 89 34.90 13.54 -31.63
CA HIS A 89 35.05 12.14 -31.22
C HIS A 89 35.16 12.03 -29.71
N GLN A 90 34.59 10.97 -29.17
CA GLN A 90 34.85 10.52 -27.81
C GLN A 90 35.28 9.05 -27.79
N GLU A 91 35.89 8.64 -26.68
CA GLU A 91 36.35 7.25 -26.49
C GLU A 91 35.15 6.29 -26.43
N ASP A 92 35.31 5.09 -27.00
CA ASP A 92 34.36 3.99 -26.82
C ASP A 92 34.48 3.43 -25.39
N LEU A 93 33.51 3.81 -24.56
CA LEU A 93 33.34 3.28 -23.19
C LEU A 93 32.03 2.49 -23.08
N GLY A 94 31.57 1.89 -24.19
CA GLY A 94 30.22 1.37 -24.34
C GLY A 94 29.17 2.47 -24.51
N PHE A 95 27.90 2.08 -24.41
CA PHE A 95 26.74 2.95 -24.68
C PHE A 95 26.83 4.29 -23.94
N GLY A 96 27.01 5.37 -24.69
CA GLY A 96 27.39 6.68 -24.18
C GLY A 96 26.52 7.84 -24.64
N LEU A 97 25.26 7.59 -25.02
CA LEU A 97 24.38 8.61 -25.61
C LEU A 97 24.26 9.89 -24.77
N ALA A 98 24.08 9.77 -23.45
CA ALA A 98 24.05 10.92 -22.53
C ALA A 98 25.36 11.73 -22.56
N ARG A 99 26.51 11.04 -22.56
CA ARG A 99 27.85 11.63 -22.68
C ARG A 99 28.03 12.29 -24.05
N ALA A 100 27.58 11.66 -25.13
CA ALA A 100 27.64 12.20 -26.48
C ALA A 100 26.85 13.51 -26.61
N ARG A 101 25.61 13.55 -26.08
CA ARG A 101 24.82 14.79 -26.03
C ARG A 101 25.53 15.91 -25.26
N ASN A 102 26.08 15.60 -24.08
CA ASN A 102 26.83 16.58 -23.30
C ASN A 102 28.11 17.05 -24.00
N THR A 103 28.83 16.15 -24.67
CA THR A 103 30.02 16.48 -25.48
C THR A 103 29.67 17.44 -26.61
N GLY A 104 28.57 17.18 -27.32
CA GLY A 104 28.06 18.06 -28.37
C GLY A 104 27.63 19.42 -27.83
N ALA A 105 26.91 19.46 -26.70
CA ALA A 105 26.50 20.71 -26.05
C ALA A 105 27.71 21.57 -25.61
N ARG A 106 28.77 20.93 -25.10
CA ARG A 106 30.04 21.61 -24.75
C ARG A 106 30.74 22.16 -25.99
N ALA A 107 30.77 21.40 -27.08
CA ALA A 107 31.41 21.79 -28.32
C ALA A 107 30.64 22.90 -29.07
N ALA A 108 29.30 22.91 -28.99
CA ALA A 108 28.42 23.88 -29.63
C ALA A 108 28.80 25.34 -29.35
N SER A 109 28.76 26.17 -30.38
CA SER A 109 29.18 27.57 -30.36
C SER A 109 28.02 28.54 -30.16
N HIS A 110 26.78 28.10 -30.36
CA HIS A 110 25.60 28.96 -30.33
C HIS A 110 24.76 28.80 -29.04
N GLY A 111 23.87 29.76 -28.82
CA GLY A 111 23.06 29.85 -27.59
C GLY A 111 21.83 28.94 -27.57
N ILE A 112 21.43 28.37 -28.70
CA ILE A 112 20.33 27.40 -28.82
C ILE A 112 20.92 26.07 -29.25
N LEU A 113 20.59 25.01 -28.53
CA LEU A 113 20.95 23.62 -28.84
C LEU A 113 19.71 22.91 -29.36
N VAL A 114 19.85 22.18 -30.47
CA VAL A 114 18.82 21.26 -30.96
C VAL A 114 19.44 19.89 -31.15
N PHE A 115 19.03 18.92 -30.34
CA PHE A 115 19.50 17.54 -30.40
C PHE A 115 18.72 16.75 -31.45
N LEU A 116 19.44 15.98 -32.26
CA LEU A 116 18.92 15.16 -33.34
C LEU A 116 19.69 13.82 -33.37
N ASP A 117 18.99 12.69 -33.45
CA ASP A 117 19.66 11.41 -33.65
C ASP A 117 20.12 11.27 -35.13
N CYS A 118 21.20 10.52 -35.40
CA CYS A 118 21.78 10.43 -36.75
C CYS A 118 20.91 9.73 -37.80
N ASP A 119 19.80 9.11 -37.38
CA ASP A 119 18.84 8.39 -38.22
C ASP A 119 17.49 9.14 -38.34
N MET A 120 17.49 10.45 -38.09
CA MET A 120 16.32 11.32 -38.15
C MET A 120 16.44 12.33 -39.29
N MET A 121 15.53 12.32 -40.26
CA MET A 121 15.48 13.26 -41.39
C MET A 121 14.50 14.42 -41.08
N PRO A 122 14.97 15.63 -40.75
CA PRO A 122 14.10 16.77 -40.44
C PRO A 122 13.43 17.37 -41.67
N GLU A 123 12.15 17.76 -41.55
CA GLU A 123 11.44 18.55 -42.56
C GLU A 123 12.06 19.95 -42.72
N ALA A 124 11.82 20.64 -43.83
CA ALA A 124 12.43 21.94 -44.13
C ALA A 124 12.18 23.01 -43.04
N GLY A 125 10.97 23.03 -42.46
CA GLY A 125 10.60 23.95 -41.38
C GLY A 125 11.04 23.51 -39.98
N TRP A 126 11.71 22.37 -39.82
CA TRP A 126 11.99 21.75 -38.53
C TRP A 126 12.78 22.65 -37.58
N LEU A 127 13.90 23.20 -38.06
CA LEU A 127 14.79 24.03 -37.24
C LEU A 127 14.12 25.34 -36.82
N ALA A 128 13.34 25.94 -37.73
CA ALA A 128 12.52 27.12 -37.42
C ALA A 128 11.43 26.79 -36.38
N GLY A 129 10.82 25.60 -36.49
CA GLY A 129 9.83 25.08 -35.54
C GLY A 129 10.34 24.99 -34.11
N HIS A 130 11.60 24.62 -33.90
CA HIS A 130 12.26 24.71 -32.59
C HIS A 130 12.65 26.16 -32.24
N ALA A 131 13.40 26.82 -33.12
CA ALA A 131 14.08 28.07 -32.80
C ALA A 131 13.12 29.22 -32.43
N ARG A 132 11.91 29.27 -33.02
CA ARG A 132 10.94 30.35 -32.76
C ARG A 132 10.56 30.47 -31.28
N TRP A 133 10.43 29.35 -30.58
CA TRP A 133 10.11 29.33 -29.15
C TRP A 133 11.26 29.89 -28.31
N HIS A 134 12.50 29.57 -28.68
CA HIS A 134 13.68 30.09 -28.02
C HIS A 134 13.91 31.58 -28.29
N HIS A 135 13.35 32.16 -29.36
CA HIS A 135 13.33 33.61 -29.55
C HIS A 135 12.38 34.32 -28.57
N ALA A 136 11.31 33.63 -28.15
CA ALA A 136 10.33 34.16 -27.22
C ALA A 136 10.74 34.00 -25.75
N ALA A 137 11.37 32.86 -25.39
CA ALA A 137 11.80 32.61 -24.01
C ALA A 137 13.05 31.72 -23.89
N GLY A 138 13.86 32.01 -22.86
CA GLY A 138 15.17 31.38 -22.64
C GLY A 138 15.14 30.04 -21.90
N ASP A 139 14.07 29.70 -21.19
CA ASP A 139 13.93 28.47 -20.38
C ASP A 139 12.86 27.53 -20.92
N VAL A 140 12.83 27.39 -22.25
CA VAL A 140 11.92 26.51 -22.99
C VAL A 140 12.62 25.18 -23.32
N LEU A 141 11.84 24.10 -23.30
CA LEU A 141 12.18 22.78 -23.80
C LEU A 141 11.20 22.41 -24.91
N THR A 142 11.64 22.48 -26.17
CA THR A 142 10.81 22.14 -27.34
C THR A 142 10.93 20.66 -27.67
N LEU A 143 9.79 19.98 -27.80
CA LEU A 143 9.69 18.55 -28.11
C LEU A 143 9.20 18.39 -29.53
N GLY A 144 10.09 17.98 -30.42
CA GLY A 144 9.75 17.74 -31.82
C GLY A 144 9.04 16.40 -32.01
N PHE A 145 8.33 16.27 -33.11
CA PHE A 145 7.55 15.08 -33.44
C PHE A 145 8.29 14.21 -34.44
N ARG A 146 7.93 12.92 -34.47
CA ARG A 146 8.50 11.99 -35.45
C ARG A 146 7.50 10.99 -35.99
N ALA A 147 7.75 10.53 -37.20
CA ALA A 147 7.15 9.34 -37.78
C ALA A 147 8.24 8.41 -38.30
N HIS A 148 8.00 7.11 -38.24
CA HIS A 148 8.88 6.08 -38.77
C HIS A 148 8.52 5.77 -40.23
N VAL A 149 9.54 5.60 -41.08
CA VAL A 149 9.37 5.29 -42.50
C VAL A 149 10.50 4.40 -43.01
N ASP A 150 10.15 3.43 -43.85
CA ASP A 150 11.15 2.64 -44.57
C ASP A 150 11.83 3.49 -45.65
N VAL A 151 13.14 3.66 -45.53
CA VAL A 151 13.97 4.44 -46.46
C VAL A 151 14.72 3.57 -47.47
N ALA A 152 14.44 2.27 -47.54
CA ALA A 152 15.07 1.39 -48.51
C ALA A 152 14.96 1.93 -49.94
N GLY A 153 16.11 2.07 -50.60
CA GLY A 153 16.23 2.57 -51.96
C GLY A 153 16.12 4.10 -52.11
N ILE A 154 16.07 4.86 -51.02
CA ILE A 154 16.15 6.32 -51.04
C ILE A 154 17.61 6.74 -50.85
N SER A 155 18.13 7.57 -51.74
CA SER A 155 19.48 8.12 -51.65
C SER A 155 19.48 9.54 -51.08
N ALA A 156 20.65 10.00 -50.61
CA ALA A 156 20.84 11.39 -50.21
C ALA A 156 20.58 12.38 -51.37
N GLY A 157 20.74 11.95 -52.62
CA GLY A 157 20.36 12.74 -53.81
C GLY A 157 18.85 12.94 -53.90
N ASP A 158 18.07 11.87 -53.71
CA ASP A 158 16.60 11.95 -53.72
C ASP A 158 16.07 12.87 -52.62
N VAL A 159 16.72 12.84 -51.43
CA VAL A 159 16.40 13.75 -50.33
C VAL A 159 16.69 15.21 -50.72
N ARG A 160 17.83 15.51 -51.35
CA ARG A 160 18.18 16.88 -51.78
C ARG A 160 17.28 17.40 -52.89
N ASP A 161 16.99 16.55 -53.87
CA ASP A 161 16.26 16.91 -55.09
C ASP A 161 14.73 16.86 -54.92
N ARG A 162 14.24 16.54 -53.71
CA ARG A 162 12.82 16.43 -53.41
C ARG A 162 12.06 17.72 -53.77
N ASN A 163 10.84 17.56 -54.28
CA ASN A 163 9.94 18.67 -54.54
C ASN A 163 8.89 18.75 -53.42
N GLY A 164 9.00 19.75 -52.54
CA GLY A 164 8.10 19.91 -51.41
C GLY A 164 8.59 19.24 -50.13
N SER A 165 7.68 18.60 -49.40
CA SER A 165 7.96 17.99 -48.09
C SER A 165 8.67 16.64 -48.24
N LEU A 166 9.40 16.19 -47.22
CA LEU A 166 9.90 14.81 -47.19
C LEU A 166 8.75 13.80 -47.21
N GLU A 167 7.57 14.17 -46.68
CA GLU A 167 6.36 13.33 -46.77
C GLU A 167 6.03 12.92 -48.22
N ASP A 168 6.23 13.84 -49.18
CA ASP A 168 5.95 13.59 -50.60
C ASP A 168 6.92 12.55 -51.19
N LEU A 169 8.19 12.56 -50.75
CA LEU A 169 9.20 11.57 -51.13
C LEU A 169 8.83 10.15 -50.66
N PHE A 170 8.07 10.05 -49.57
CA PHE A 170 7.63 8.79 -48.98
C PHE A 170 6.25 8.33 -49.45
N ALA A 171 5.67 8.98 -50.47
CA ALA A 171 4.35 8.63 -50.98
C ALA A 171 4.25 7.14 -51.34
N GLY A 172 3.24 6.46 -50.79
CA GLY A 172 3.02 5.03 -51.00
C GLY A 172 3.79 4.10 -50.04
N ARG A 173 4.63 4.63 -49.16
CA ARG A 173 5.34 3.85 -48.12
C ARG A 173 4.53 3.81 -46.81
N PRO A 174 4.56 2.69 -46.06
CA PRO A 174 3.99 2.64 -44.71
C PRO A 174 4.66 3.65 -43.79
N ARG A 175 3.85 4.32 -42.97
CA ARG A 175 4.31 5.35 -42.02
C ARG A 175 3.71 5.08 -40.67
N GLN A 176 4.52 5.09 -39.62
CA GLN A 176 4.08 4.77 -38.26
C GLN A 176 4.37 5.95 -37.34
N ARG A 177 3.32 6.48 -36.69
CA ARG A 177 3.50 7.47 -35.62
C ARG A 177 3.61 6.74 -34.28
N PRO A 178 4.54 7.12 -33.39
CA PRO A 178 4.62 6.52 -32.07
C PRO A 178 3.33 6.78 -31.27
N GLU A 179 2.48 5.75 -31.14
CA GLU A 179 1.16 5.85 -30.48
C GLU A 179 1.26 6.37 -29.04
N TRP A 180 2.36 6.06 -28.35
CA TRP A 180 2.59 6.50 -26.98
C TRP A 180 2.74 8.02 -26.89
N ILE A 181 3.38 8.69 -27.85
CA ILE A 181 3.50 10.16 -27.86
C ILE A 181 2.11 10.78 -28.02
N GLU A 182 1.31 10.30 -28.97
CA GLU A 182 -0.06 10.80 -29.19
C GLU A 182 -0.97 10.54 -27.97
N PHE A 183 -0.79 9.40 -27.28
CA PHE A 183 -1.46 9.13 -26.01
C PHE A 183 -1.07 10.14 -24.92
N HIS A 184 0.22 10.48 -24.80
CA HIS A 184 0.67 11.48 -23.83
C HIS A 184 0.14 12.88 -24.15
N MET A 185 0.19 13.29 -25.42
CA MET A 185 -0.34 14.59 -25.87
C MET A 185 -1.84 14.72 -25.58
N SER A 186 -2.65 13.72 -25.97
CA SER A 186 -4.09 13.73 -25.73
C SER A 186 -4.45 13.73 -24.24
N ARG A 187 -3.76 12.93 -23.41
CA ARG A 187 -4.01 12.84 -21.95
C ARG A 187 -3.69 14.14 -21.22
N THR A 188 -2.68 14.89 -21.69
CA THR A 188 -2.15 16.08 -21.01
C THR A 188 -2.63 17.40 -21.62
N GLU A 189 -3.58 17.34 -22.57
CA GLU A 189 -4.02 18.50 -23.36
C GLU A 189 -2.81 19.23 -23.98
N ASP A 190 -2.02 18.49 -24.76
CA ASP A 190 -0.77 18.94 -25.35
C ASP A 190 0.19 19.51 -24.30
N LEU A 191 0.45 18.76 -23.22
CA LEU A 191 1.36 19.11 -22.13
C LEU A 191 0.95 20.34 -21.30
N THR A 192 -0.24 20.90 -21.48
CA THR A 192 -0.71 22.04 -20.66
C THR A 192 -1.22 21.61 -19.28
N ARG A 193 -1.55 20.32 -19.11
CA ARG A 193 -2.11 19.73 -17.89
C ARG A 193 -1.31 18.51 -17.43
N GLU A 194 -1.57 18.07 -16.19
CA GLU A 194 -0.90 16.95 -15.49
C GLU A 194 0.52 17.26 -14.97
N ASP A 195 0.96 16.53 -13.93
CA ASP A 195 2.27 16.73 -13.28
C ASP A 195 3.36 15.77 -13.75
N ASP A 196 3.06 14.94 -14.76
CA ASP A 196 3.96 13.96 -15.37
C ASP A 196 4.29 14.23 -16.85
N ILE A 197 4.11 15.47 -17.31
CA ILE A 197 4.33 15.91 -18.70
C ILE A 197 5.76 15.68 -19.21
N PHE A 198 6.75 15.64 -18.31
CA PHE A 198 8.14 15.36 -18.63
C PHE A 198 8.37 13.96 -19.23
N ARG A 199 7.39 13.05 -19.12
CA ARG A 199 7.40 11.73 -19.77
C ARG A 199 7.35 11.78 -21.30
N ALA A 200 6.89 12.89 -21.86
CA ALA A 200 6.86 13.09 -23.31
C ALA A 200 8.21 13.51 -23.89
N VAL A 201 9.20 13.80 -23.03
CA VAL A 201 10.52 14.28 -23.47
C VAL A 201 11.29 13.16 -24.14
N THR A 202 11.65 13.37 -25.40
CA THR A 202 12.48 12.46 -26.19
C THR A 202 13.76 13.15 -26.65
N GLY A 203 14.91 12.54 -26.39
CA GLY A 203 16.20 13.19 -26.65
C GLY A 203 16.62 13.33 -28.12
N GLY A 204 16.03 12.53 -29.02
CA GLY A 204 16.39 12.50 -30.44
C GLY A 204 15.78 13.59 -31.32
N ASN A 205 14.94 14.46 -30.75
CA ASN A 205 14.35 15.61 -31.44
C ASN A 205 13.92 16.66 -30.40
N LEU A 206 14.89 17.43 -29.88
CA LEU A 206 14.68 18.29 -28.71
C LEU A 206 15.46 19.59 -28.81
N GLY A 207 14.80 20.73 -28.56
CA GLY A 207 15.45 22.04 -28.51
C GLY A 207 15.49 22.63 -27.09
N VAL A 208 16.60 23.28 -26.74
CA VAL A 208 16.84 23.92 -25.44
C VAL A 208 17.84 25.06 -25.59
N SER A 209 17.76 26.10 -24.76
CA SER A 209 18.87 27.08 -24.71
C SER A 209 20.08 26.46 -24.01
N LYS A 210 21.29 26.83 -24.45
CA LYS A 210 22.54 26.36 -23.85
C LYS A 210 22.62 26.76 -22.37
N GLU A 211 22.22 28.00 -22.04
CA GLU A 211 22.19 28.50 -20.66
C GLU A 211 21.24 27.68 -19.78
N PHE A 212 20.04 27.36 -20.25
CA PHE A 212 19.10 26.55 -19.46
C PHE A 212 19.55 25.09 -19.35
N TYR A 213 20.14 24.53 -20.41
CA TYR A 213 20.74 23.19 -20.38
C TYR A 213 21.84 23.07 -19.32
N GLU A 214 22.73 24.06 -19.24
CA GLU A 214 23.79 24.16 -18.22
C GLU A 214 23.20 24.33 -16.82
N ALA A 215 22.15 25.15 -16.66
CA ALA A 215 21.46 25.33 -15.37
C ALA A 215 20.75 24.04 -14.88
N VAL A 216 20.27 23.21 -15.79
CA VAL A 216 19.70 21.88 -15.49
C VAL A 216 20.80 20.86 -15.15
N GLY A 217 22.02 21.07 -15.67
CA GLY A 217 23.18 20.21 -15.47
C GLY A 217 23.42 19.18 -16.58
N GLY A 218 22.86 19.40 -17.78
CA GLY A 218 22.96 18.47 -18.92
C GLY A 218 22.31 17.11 -18.67
N TYR A 219 22.59 16.13 -19.53
CA TYR A 219 22.17 14.74 -19.32
C TYR A 219 23.01 14.07 -18.23
N ASP A 220 22.41 13.16 -17.46
CA ASP A 220 23.14 12.35 -16.47
C ASP A 220 24.01 11.29 -17.19
N GLU A 221 25.33 11.50 -17.23
CA GLU A 221 26.27 10.62 -17.91
C GLU A 221 26.40 9.23 -17.25
N SER A 222 25.79 9.02 -16.07
CA SER A 222 25.73 7.68 -15.47
C SER A 222 24.72 6.75 -16.17
N PHE A 223 23.94 7.24 -17.15
CA PHE A 223 23.12 6.42 -18.03
C PHE A 223 24.00 5.77 -19.10
N THR A 224 24.53 4.59 -18.80
CA THR A 224 25.45 3.84 -19.66
C THR A 224 24.79 2.66 -20.37
N GLN A 225 23.46 2.69 -20.51
CA GLN A 225 22.66 1.70 -21.22
C GLN A 225 21.51 2.41 -21.92
N TRP A 226 20.88 1.73 -22.87
CA TRP A 226 19.82 2.32 -23.69
C TRP A 226 18.56 2.67 -22.88
N GLY A 227 18.10 3.91 -23.05
CA GLY A 227 16.77 4.41 -22.68
C GLY A 227 16.68 5.18 -21.36
N THR A 228 15.65 6.04 -21.29
CA THR A 228 15.14 6.80 -20.13
C THR A 228 15.99 7.98 -19.63
N GLU A 229 17.16 8.21 -20.21
CA GLU A 229 18.00 9.38 -19.90
C GLU A 229 17.33 10.70 -20.28
N ASP A 230 16.51 10.69 -21.32
CA ASP A 230 15.67 11.81 -21.77
C ASP A 230 14.52 12.12 -20.83
N THR A 231 13.86 11.09 -20.30
CA THR A 231 12.78 11.23 -19.31
C THR A 231 13.33 11.81 -18.00
N GLU A 232 14.53 11.39 -17.58
CA GLU A 232 15.21 11.92 -16.40
C GLU A 232 15.64 13.38 -16.60
N PHE A 233 16.27 13.70 -17.74
CA PHE A 233 16.60 15.09 -18.10
C PHE A 233 15.36 15.97 -18.17
N GLY A 234 14.29 15.46 -18.79
CA GLY A 234 12.98 16.11 -18.85
C GLY A 234 12.40 16.39 -17.46
N TYR A 235 12.53 15.45 -16.52
CA TYR A 235 12.09 15.64 -15.15
C TYR A 235 12.87 16.76 -14.46
N ARG A 236 14.20 16.77 -14.57
CA ARG A 236 15.03 17.85 -14.01
C ARG A 236 14.76 19.19 -14.66
N ALA A 237 14.57 19.25 -15.97
CA ALA A 237 14.20 20.47 -16.68
C ALA A 237 12.83 20.99 -16.19
N TYR A 238 11.86 20.09 -16.01
CA TYR A 238 10.54 20.41 -15.48
C TYR A 238 10.61 20.92 -14.03
N THR A 239 11.29 20.22 -13.11
CA THR A 239 11.41 20.69 -11.70
C THR A 239 12.24 21.95 -11.59
N ARG A 240 13.21 22.17 -12.49
CA ARG A 240 13.89 23.45 -12.63
C ARG A 240 12.96 24.53 -13.16
N GLY A 241 11.71 24.27 -13.55
CA GLY A 241 10.74 25.29 -13.94
C GLY A 241 10.72 25.61 -15.43
N GLY A 242 11.35 24.76 -16.27
CA GLY A 242 11.31 24.92 -17.71
C GLY A 242 9.89 24.82 -18.27
N LEU A 243 9.65 25.46 -19.41
CA LEU A 243 8.39 25.37 -20.15
C LEU A 243 8.51 24.27 -21.21
N LEU A 244 7.73 23.20 -21.10
CA LEU A 244 7.73 22.10 -22.08
C LEU A 244 6.74 22.41 -23.19
N VAL A 245 7.19 22.38 -24.44
CA VAL A 245 6.38 22.78 -25.60
C VAL A 245 6.34 21.65 -26.62
N PRO A 246 5.16 21.13 -27.01
CA PRO A 246 5.03 20.20 -28.12
C PRO A 246 5.18 20.95 -29.44
N ALA A 247 6.40 20.99 -29.98
CA ALA A 247 6.73 21.67 -31.23
C ALA A 247 6.30 20.83 -32.43
N ARG A 248 4.99 20.81 -32.74
CA ARG A 248 4.41 20.03 -33.85
C ARG A 248 4.99 20.39 -35.23
N ASP A 249 5.44 21.64 -35.39
CA ASP A 249 6.11 22.11 -36.61
C ASP A 249 7.53 21.55 -36.76
N ALA A 250 8.12 21.03 -35.69
CA ALA A 250 9.42 20.37 -35.69
C ALA A 250 9.27 18.86 -35.94
N MET A 251 8.81 18.52 -37.15
CA MET A 251 8.65 17.13 -37.61
C MET A 251 9.94 16.54 -38.18
N CYS A 252 10.24 15.30 -37.81
CA CYS A 252 11.29 14.47 -38.40
C CYS A 252 10.76 13.11 -38.85
N TRP A 253 11.48 12.48 -39.77
CA TRP A 253 11.25 11.11 -40.21
C TRP A 253 12.37 10.20 -39.71
N HIS A 254 12.04 9.29 -38.79
CA HIS A 254 12.94 8.26 -38.32
C HIS A 254 13.12 7.21 -39.41
N GLN A 255 14.37 6.88 -39.72
CA GLN A 255 14.72 5.89 -40.73
C GLN A 255 14.47 4.47 -40.18
N GLY A 256 13.71 3.66 -40.93
CA GLY A 256 13.33 2.30 -40.53
C GLY A 256 11.95 2.20 -39.89
N GLU A 257 11.43 0.97 -39.80
CA GLU A 257 10.13 0.69 -39.18
C GLU A 257 10.20 0.83 -37.65
N GLY A 258 9.09 1.23 -37.01
CA GLY A 258 8.98 1.30 -35.56
C GLY A 258 9.02 -0.11 -34.95
N ALA A 259 10.20 -0.60 -34.59
CA ALA A 259 10.36 -1.90 -33.97
C ALA A 259 9.96 -1.86 -32.49
N ALA A 260 9.37 -2.95 -32.00
CA ALA A 260 9.31 -3.18 -30.56
C ALA A 260 10.75 -3.29 -30.02
N PRO A 261 11.01 -2.85 -28.77
CA PRO A 261 12.33 -3.00 -28.18
C PRO A 261 12.80 -4.46 -28.28
N SER A 262 14.03 -4.65 -28.72
CA SER A 262 14.72 -5.93 -28.70
C SER A 262 14.79 -6.51 -27.28
N ALA A 263 15.20 -7.78 -27.15
CA ALA A 263 15.36 -8.41 -25.84
C ALA A 263 16.35 -7.64 -24.96
N ASP A 264 17.45 -7.15 -25.55
CA ASP A 264 18.48 -6.39 -24.84
C ASP A 264 17.99 -4.99 -24.45
N GLU A 265 17.27 -4.30 -25.33
CA GLU A 265 16.63 -3.01 -25.01
C GLU A 265 15.54 -3.17 -23.94
N SER A 266 14.78 -4.26 -23.98
CA SER A 266 13.77 -4.59 -22.96
C SER A 266 14.42 -4.83 -21.59
N ALA A 267 15.53 -5.58 -21.55
CA ALA A 267 16.31 -5.81 -20.33
C ALA A 267 16.95 -4.51 -19.82
N SER A 268 17.48 -3.67 -20.71
CA SER A 268 17.99 -2.34 -20.37
C SER A 268 16.91 -1.49 -19.71
N LEU A 269 15.71 -1.41 -20.32
CA LEU A 269 14.58 -0.66 -19.75
C LEU A 269 14.15 -1.17 -18.36
N GLU A 270 14.30 -2.45 -18.07
CA GLU A 270 14.02 -3.01 -16.74
C GLU A 270 15.03 -2.52 -15.69
N LEU A 271 16.33 -2.53 -16.01
CA LEU A 271 17.37 -1.99 -15.15
C LEU A 271 17.21 -0.47 -14.98
N GLN A 272 16.91 0.23 -16.06
CA GLN A 272 16.70 1.67 -16.04
C GLN A 272 15.48 2.06 -15.19
N ARG A 273 14.40 1.25 -15.16
CA ARG A 273 13.27 1.46 -14.24
C ARG A 273 13.69 1.51 -12.78
N ALA A 274 14.65 0.68 -12.36
CA ALA A 274 15.17 0.73 -11.00
C ALA A 274 15.96 2.02 -10.74
N LYS A 275 16.79 2.44 -11.70
CA LYS A 275 17.58 3.67 -11.60
C LYS A 275 16.71 4.93 -11.55
N ILE A 276 15.79 5.12 -12.50
CA ILE A 276 14.91 6.30 -12.54
C ILE A 276 13.99 6.38 -11.31
N SER A 277 13.70 5.26 -10.63
CA SER A 277 12.98 5.30 -9.34
C SER A 277 13.75 6.07 -8.24
N GLN A 278 15.08 6.14 -8.34
CA GLN A 278 15.93 6.91 -7.42
C GLN A 278 16.02 8.40 -7.80
N LEU A 279 15.91 8.71 -9.09
CA LEU A 279 16.19 10.05 -9.64
C LEU A 279 14.92 10.86 -9.91
N ILE A 280 13.79 10.22 -10.20
CA ILE A 280 12.53 10.89 -10.50
C ILE A 280 11.60 10.82 -9.29
N ALA A 281 11.38 11.95 -8.62
CA ALA A 281 10.56 12.04 -7.41
C ALA A 281 9.06 12.16 -7.71
N HIS A 282 8.56 11.27 -8.56
CA HIS A 282 7.17 11.22 -9.01
C HIS A 282 6.54 9.86 -8.71
N HIS A 283 5.28 9.88 -8.26
CA HIS A 283 4.54 8.69 -7.80
C HIS A 283 4.33 7.63 -8.91
N GLY A 284 4.38 8.05 -10.17
CA GLY A 284 4.33 7.15 -11.32
C GLY A 284 5.60 6.31 -11.56
N PHE A 285 6.72 6.65 -10.90
CA PHE A 285 8.01 5.96 -11.04
C PHE A 285 8.45 5.25 -9.76
N ARG A 286 7.94 5.65 -8.59
CA ARG A 286 8.26 5.02 -7.31
C ARG A 286 7.08 5.02 -6.35
N ARG A 287 7.04 4.02 -5.47
CA ARG A 287 6.03 3.89 -4.41
C ARG A 287 6.55 4.50 -3.11
N ALA A 288 5.68 5.18 -2.38
CA ALA A 288 5.97 5.60 -1.02
C ALA A 288 6.04 4.36 -0.10
N THR A 289 7.26 3.99 0.30
CA THR A 289 7.51 2.86 1.20
C THR A 289 7.98 3.39 2.55
N PRO A 290 7.35 2.99 3.67
CA PRO A 290 7.77 3.42 5.00
C PRO A 290 9.26 3.15 5.26
N GLY A 291 9.97 4.15 5.77
CA GLY A 291 11.40 4.08 6.07
C GLY A 291 12.35 4.14 4.87
N ARG A 292 11.85 4.20 3.63
CA ARG A 292 12.70 4.30 2.43
C ARG A 292 12.95 5.75 2.04
N SER A 293 14.22 6.08 1.77
CA SER A 293 14.66 7.32 1.12
C SER A 293 15.20 7.01 -0.27
N PHE A 294 15.29 8.05 -1.10
CA PHE A 294 15.76 7.98 -2.48
C PHE A 294 16.85 9.03 -2.70
N THR A 295 17.68 8.84 -3.75
CA THR A 295 18.73 9.81 -4.11
C THR A 295 18.18 11.21 -4.30
N VAL A 296 17.08 11.34 -5.06
CA VAL A 296 16.33 12.59 -5.18
C VAL A 296 15.09 12.49 -4.29
N PRO A 297 14.96 13.31 -3.22
CA PRO A 297 13.83 13.23 -2.30
C PRO A 297 12.56 13.83 -2.91
N GLN A 298 11.39 13.33 -2.50
CA GLN A 298 10.12 13.92 -2.94
C GLN A 298 9.83 15.24 -2.24
N TYR A 299 10.17 15.34 -0.96
CA TYR A 299 9.95 16.54 -0.15
C TYR A 299 11.26 17.04 0.47
N VAL A 300 11.49 18.35 0.38
CA VAL A 300 12.54 19.03 1.14
C VAL A 300 11.86 19.89 2.18
N VAL A 301 12.08 19.60 3.46
CA VAL A 301 11.49 20.33 4.58
C VAL A 301 12.53 21.26 5.20
N THR A 302 12.43 22.54 4.90
CA THR A 302 13.32 23.60 5.39
C THR A 302 12.82 24.13 6.74
N LEU A 303 13.65 23.98 7.77
CA LEU A 303 13.45 24.53 9.11
C LEU A 303 14.21 25.85 9.24
N ARG A 304 13.45 26.94 9.36
CA ARG A 304 14.00 28.28 9.57
C ARG A 304 14.50 28.43 11.00
N ALA A 305 15.64 29.10 11.19
CA ALA A 305 16.15 29.38 12.52
C ALA A 305 15.14 30.21 13.33
N THR A 306 14.70 29.67 14.46
CA THR A 306 13.88 30.37 15.45
C THR A 306 14.76 30.65 16.67
N GLY A 307 14.48 31.72 17.44
CA GLY A 307 15.22 32.01 18.68
C GLY A 307 14.98 31.00 19.81
N SER A 308 14.32 29.89 19.49
CA SER A 308 13.90 28.81 20.36
C SER A 308 15.06 27.81 20.47
N GLY A 309 15.50 27.49 21.67
CA GLY A 309 16.72 26.68 21.88
C GLY A 309 16.63 25.25 21.29
N ASP A 310 17.79 24.58 21.17
CA ASP A 310 17.99 23.30 20.45
C ASP A 310 16.93 22.22 20.66
N VAL A 311 16.36 22.13 21.86
CA VAL A 311 15.42 21.06 22.24
C VAL A 311 14.15 21.09 21.39
N ALA A 312 13.59 22.29 21.15
CA ALA A 312 12.38 22.42 20.34
C ALA A 312 12.64 22.05 18.87
N GLN A 313 13.82 22.42 18.36
CA GLN A 313 14.20 22.12 16.99
C GLN A 313 14.48 20.63 16.77
N ILE A 314 15.10 19.95 17.74
CA ILE A 314 15.25 18.50 17.73
C ILE A 314 13.87 17.83 17.70
N GLU A 315 12.94 18.28 18.56
CA GLU A 315 11.60 17.71 18.62
C GLU A 315 10.86 17.86 17.28
N THR A 316 10.95 19.02 16.64
CA THR A 316 10.38 19.25 15.30
C THR A 316 11.00 18.31 14.25
N VAL A 317 12.33 18.16 14.23
CA VAL A 317 13.01 17.23 13.32
C VAL A 317 12.56 15.79 13.56
N GLU A 318 12.55 15.33 14.82
CA GLU A 318 12.10 13.98 15.18
C GLU A 318 10.65 13.73 14.78
N GLN A 319 9.76 14.72 14.97
CA GLN A 319 8.36 14.65 14.56
C GLN A 319 8.19 14.54 13.04
N ILE A 320 9.00 15.27 12.25
CA ILE A 320 9.02 15.16 10.79
C ILE A 320 9.51 13.78 10.36
N LEU A 321 10.64 13.31 10.90
CA LEU A 321 11.25 12.03 10.55
C LEU A 321 10.39 10.82 10.97
N ALA A 322 9.60 10.96 12.04
CA ALA A 322 8.62 9.97 12.51
C ALA A 322 7.24 10.08 11.83
N GLY A 323 7.06 11.05 10.93
CA GLY A 323 5.83 11.25 10.18
C GLY A 323 5.52 10.13 9.18
N LYS A 324 4.37 10.19 8.52
CA LYS A 324 3.94 9.19 7.53
C LYS A 324 4.65 9.30 6.18
N VAL A 325 5.33 10.42 5.93
CA VAL A 325 6.08 10.68 4.70
C VAL A 325 7.55 10.43 4.98
N HIS A 326 8.15 9.47 4.28
CA HIS A 326 9.54 9.05 4.51
C HIS A 326 10.49 9.45 3.38
N ASP A 327 9.94 9.69 2.19
CA ASP A 327 10.65 10.18 1.01
C ASP A 327 10.89 11.69 1.12
N LEU A 328 11.68 12.07 2.12
CA LEU A 328 11.97 13.45 2.44
C LEU A 328 13.39 13.63 2.96
N VAL A 329 13.84 14.88 2.87
CA VAL A 329 15.00 15.40 3.59
C VAL A 329 14.57 16.60 4.45
N VAL A 330 15.28 16.83 5.55
CA VAL A 330 15.10 17.97 6.43
C VAL A 330 16.33 18.87 6.30
N TRP A 331 16.11 20.11 5.87
CA TRP A 331 17.15 21.13 5.76
C TRP A 331 17.07 22.08 6.94
N ILE A 332 18.13 22.20 7.72
CA ILE A 332 18.22 23.12 8.85
C ILE A 332 19.04 24.34 8.42
N GLU A 333 18.40 25.51 8.41
CA GLU A 333 19.06 26.75 8.02
C GLU A 333 20.05 27.23 9.09
N GLU A 334 21.31 27.38 8.70
CA GLU A 334 22.34 27.96 9.54
C GLU A 334 22.32 29.50 9.43
N PRO A 335 22.39 30.22 10.56
CA PRO A 335 22.48 31.67 10.53
C PRO A 335 23.78 32.12 9.85
N PRO A 336 23.77 33.22 9.08
CA PRO A 336 24.97 33.73 8.44
C PRO A 336 26.07 34.01 9.47
N GLY A 337 27.30 33.57 9.17
CA GLY A 337 28.43 33.56 10.10
C GLY A 337 28.68 34.91 10.78
N GLY A 338 28.69 34.92 12.12
CA GLY A 338 28.90 36.12 12.93
C GLY A 338 28.40 36.02 14.38
N ASP A 339 27.51 35.07 14.68
CA ASP A 339 26.93 34.90 16.03
C ASP A 339 27.50 33.66 16.74
N SER A 340 28.48 33.89 17.63
CA SER A 340 29.25 32.82 18.31
C SER A 340 28.42 31.90 19.21
N THR A 341 27.29 32.36 19.76
CA THR A 341 26.41 31.55 20.62
C THR A 341 25.53 30.62 19.79
N ARG A 342 24.93 31.11 18.71
CA ARG A 342 24.14 30.29 17.77
C ARG A 342 24.99 29.23 17.06
N SER A 343 26.29 29.49 16.89
CA SER A 343 27.24 28.51 16.35
C SER A 343 27.43 27.27 17.25
N ALA A 344 27.35 27.42 18.58
CA ALA A 344 27.48 26.30 19.52
C ALA A 344 26.22 25.42 19.56
N ASP A 345 25.05 26.06 19.49
CA ASP A 345 23.73 25.43 19.42
C ASP A 345 23.58 24.59 18.13
N HIS A 346 23.99 25.12 16.98
CA HIS A 346 24.00 24.39 15.70
C HIS A 346 25.01 23.25 15.69
N GLU A 347 26.19 23.42 16.29
CA GLU A 347 27.17 22.33 16.43
C GLU A 347 26.62 21.19 17.30
N LYS A 348 25.85 21.52 18.34
CA LYS A 348 25.19 20.51 19.18
C LYS A 348 24.06 19.80 18.43
N LEU A 349 23.24 20.52 17.67
CA LEU A 349 22.25 19.91 16.77
C LEU A 349 22.91 18.95 15.77
N ARG A 350 23.96 19.39 15.10
CA ARG A 350 24.73 18.59 14.14
C ARG A 350 25.24 17.29 14.77
N ARG A 351 25.72 17.32 16.02
CA ARG A 351 26.18 16.12 16.74
C ARG A 351 25.05 15.18 17.18
N LEU A 352 23.86 15.70 17.46
CA LEU A 352 22.73 14.89 17.96
C LEU A 352 21.92 14.25 16.84
N ILE A 353 21.64 14.99 15.78
CA ILE A 353 20.72 14.57 14.70
C ILE A 353 21.36 14.50 13.31
N GLY A 354 22.57 15.04 13.13
CA GLY A 354 23.26 15.02 11.83
C GLY A 354 23.77 13.65 11.40
N GLY A 355 23.60 12.60 12.21
CA GLY A 355 23.88 11.22 11.83
C GLY A 355 22.81 10.57 10.96
N ASP A 356 21.60 11.15 10.87
CA ASP A 356 20.55 10.68 9.94
C ASP A 356 20.84 11.24 8.55
N HIS A 357 20.90 10.37 7.54
CA HIS A 357 21.23 10.74 6.15
C HIS A 357 20.21 11.68 5.51
N ARG A 358 19.03 11.86 6.12
CA ARG A 358 17.99 12.79 5.66
C ARG A 358 18.13 14.18 6.25
N VAL A 359 19.01 14.40 7.23
CA VAL A 359 19.18 15.70 7.90
C VAL A 359 20.39 16.42 7.34
N HIS A 360 20.15 17.60 6.79
CA HIS A 360 21.16 18.45 6.18
C HIS A 360 21.19 19.83 6.84
N PHE A 361 22.36 20.45 6.86
CA PHE A 361 22.58 21.79 7.38
C PHE A 361 23.18 22.66 6.28
N GLY A 362 22.73 23.90 6.17
CA GLY A 362 23.37 24.86 5.28
C GLY A 362 22.71 26.23 5.29
N ALA A 363 23.18 27.12 4.42
CA ALA A 363 22.77 28.52 4.43
C ALA A 363 21.26 28.73 4.19
N VAL A 364 20.74 29.83 4.73
CA VAL A 364 19.37 30.31 4.48
C VAL A 364 19.10 30.39 2.97
N GLY A 365 18.00 29.77 2.53
CA GLY A 365 17.61 29.77 1.12
C GLY A 365 18.42 28.86 0.18
N ALA A 366 19.40 28.10 0.67
CA ALA A 366 20.22 27.22 -0.19
C ALA A 366 19.58 25.84 -0.47
N ALA A 367 18.52 25.45 0.26
CA ALA A 367 17.87 24.15 0.10
C ALA A 367 17.34 23.85 -1.32
N PRO A 368 16.72 24.81 -2.05
CA PRO A 368 16.27 24.59 -3.42
C PRO A 368 17.40 24.28 -4.40
N GLU A 369 18.57 24.90 -4.23
CA GLU A 369 19.74 24.63 -5.08
C GLU A 369 20.47 23.35 -4.70
N ALA A 370 20.40 22.94 -3.42
CA ALA A 370 20.94 21.66 -2.96
C ALA A 370 20.09 20.46 -3.42
N PHE A 371 18.77 20.65 -3.55
CA PHE A 371 17.82 19.60 -3.96
C PHE A 371 16.89 20.07 -5.09
N PRO A 372 17.42 20.45 -6.27
CA PRO A 372 16.65 21.10 -7.33
C PRO A 372 15.71 20.16 -8.10
N ALA A 373 15.93 18.85 -7.94
CA ALA A 373 15.10 17.81 -8.53
C ALA A 373 14.02 17.30 -7.55
N ALA A 374 13.92 17.85 -6.34
CA ALA A 374 12.82 17.50 -5.45
C ALA A 374 11.49 17.97 -6.04
N SER A 375 10.41 17.24 -5.80
CA SER A 375 9.09 17.64 -6.34
C SER A 375 8.47 18.80 -5.55
N PHE A 376 8.69 18.82 -4.23
CA PHE A 376 8.07 19.78 -3.32
C PHE A 376 9.06 20.34 -2.32
N HIS A 377 8.98 21.65 -2.08
CA HIS A 377 9.69 22.32 -1.00
C HIS A 377 8.69 22.81 0.04
N ILE A 378 8.99 22.53 1.31
CA ILE A 378 8.18 22.93 2.46
C ILE A 378 9.05 23.83 3.32
N THR A 379 8.54 24.97 3.76
CA THR A 379 9.22 25.84 4.73
C THR A 379 8.39 25.90 6.00
N MET A 380 9.02 25.79 7.17
CA MET A 380 8.35 25.94 8.47
C MET A 380 9.30 26.52 9.53
N PRO A 381 8.79 27.04 10.67
CA PRO A 381 9.62 27.47 11.77
C PRO A 381 10.34 26.27 12.39
N GLY A 382 11.57 26.48 12.87
CA GLY A 382 12.38 25.43 13.49
C GLY A 382 11.78 24.81 14.74
N ASP A 383 10.82 25.48 15.41
CA ASP A 383 10.13 25.02 16.61
C ASP A 383 8.65 24.66 16.36
N ALA A 384 8.29 24.35 15.12
CA ALA A 384 6.94 23.94 14.76
C ALA A 384 6.56 22.62 15.42
N ALA A 385 5.36 22.55 16.01
CA ALA A 385 4.76 21.28 16.40
C ALA A 385 4.17 20.60 15.15
N VAL A 386 4.75 19.47 14.74
CA VAL A 386 4.41 18.78 13.50
C VAL A 386 3.66 17.48 13.79
N GLY A 387 2.40 17.40 13.37
CA GLY A 387 1.63 16.16 13.41
C GLY A 387 2.11 15.13 12.38
N SER A 388 1.89 13.84 12.64
CA SER A 388 2.37 12.73 11.76
C SER A 388 1.87 12.80 10.31
N ASP A 389 0.78 13.54 10.07
CA ASP A 389 0.10 13.65 8.77
C ASP A 389 0.30 15.03 8.13
N ALA A 390 1.09 15.93 8.75
CA ALA A 390 1.22 17.32 8.35
C ALA A 390 1.63 17.48 6.87
N ILE A 391 2.69 16.78 6.43
CA ILE A 391 3.15 16.80 5.04
C ILE A 391 2.09 16.24 4.08
N THR A 392 1.33 15.23 4.50
CA THR A 392 0.24 14.67 3.68
C THR A 392 -0.88 15.69 3.50
N ARG A 393 -1.24 16.42 4.56
CA ARG A 393 -2.26 17.48 4.50
C ARG A 393 -1.80 18.66 3.65
N LEU A 394 -0.55 19.10 3.80
CA LEU A 394 0.04 20.14 2.96
C LEU A 394 -0.04 19.75 1.48
N ARG A 395 0.33 18.50 1.15
CA ARG A 395 0.22 17.99 -0.22
C ARG A 395 -1.22 17.92 -0.73
N GLN A 396 -2.19 17.56 0.12
CA GLN A 396 -3.61 17.52 -0.25
C GLN A 396 -4.19 18.91 -0.51
N GLN A 397 -3.82 19.89 0.31
CA GLN A 397 -4.27 21.27 0.16
C GLN A 397 -3.68 21.96 -1.06
N LEU A 398 -2.42 21.66 -1.40
CA LEU A 398 -1.81 22.09 -2.66
C LEU A 398 -2.60 21.59 -3.88
N GLY A 399 -3.45 20.58 -3.73
CA GLY A 399 -4.26 20.02 -4.78
C GLY A 399 -3.45 19.19 -5.78
N THR A 400 -4.13 18.45 -6.66
CA THR A 400 -3.47 17.65 -7.69
C THR A 400 -3.20 18.46 -8.95
N ASP A 401 -4.05 19.43 -9.27
CA ASP A 401 -3.92 20.27 -10.45
C ASP A 401 -2.63 21.11 -10.40
N PRO A 402 -1.68 20.93 -11.35
CA PRO A 402 -0.47 21.72 -11.42
C PRO A 402 -0.69 23.15 -11.94
N ALA A 403 -1.84 23.45 -12.53
CA ALA A 403 -2.19 24.78 -13.07
C ALA A 403 -3.18 25.56 -12.19
N ALA A 404 -3.63 25.00 -11.06
CA ALA A 404 -4.59 25.68 -10.20
C ALA A 404 -3.93 26.82 -9.39
N SER A 405 -4.42 28.05 -9.59
CA SER A 405 -4.02 29.20 -8.77
C SER A 405 -4.38 28.98 -7.31
N THR A 406 -3.41 29.13 -6.42
CA THR A 406 -3.63 29.12 -4.97
C THR A 406 -3.43 30.53 -4.42
N ASN A 407 -4.26 30.93 -3.44
CA ASN A 407 -4.37 32.32 -2.96
C ASN A 407 -3.01 32.94 -2.53
N PRO A 408 -2.79 34.26 -2.76
CA PRO A 408 -1.56 34.95 -2.37
C PRO A 408 -1.31 34.89 -0.85
N VAL A 409 -0.03 34.77 -0.48
CA VAL A 409 0.47 34.55 0.89
C VAL A 409 0.53 35.85 1.71
N ASP A 410 0.19 35.76 3.00
CA ASP A 410 0.65 36.65 4.06
C ASP A 410 2.10 36.26 4.46
N PRO A 411 3.10 37.13 4.28
CA PRO A 411 4.51 36.88 4.66
C PRO A 411 4.73 36.43 6.13
N GLN A 412 3.72 36.56 6.99
CA GLN A 412 3.76 36.13 8.39
C GLN A 412 3.30 34.68 8.64
N ALA A 413 2.74 33.97 7.65
CA ALA A 413 2.33 32.58 7.81
C ALA A 413 3.55 31.66 8.01
N GLY A 414 3.57 30.94 9.14
CA GLY A 414 4.74 30.16 9.56
C GLY A 414 5.15 29.03 8.61
N VAL A 415 4.20 28.38 7.93
CA VAL A 415 4.38 27.14 7.17
C VAL A 415 3.87 27.26 5.73
N SER A 416 4.63 26.74 4.74
CA SER A 416 4.24 26.73 3.32
C SER A 416 4.72 25.48 2.59
N ILE A 417 4.02 25.09 1.53
CA ILE A 417 4.44 24.07 0.54
C ILE A 417 4.38 24.66 -0.87
N VAL A 418 5.39 24.39 -1.68
CA VAL A 418 5.48 24.84 -3.08
C VAL A 418 5.96 23.72 -4.00
N ARG A 419 5.53 23.76 -5.27
CA ARG A 419 6.05 22.88 -6.32
C ARG A 419 7.41 23.40 -6.77
N ALA A 420 8.39 22.52 -6.98
CA ALA A 420 9.74 22.94 -7.35
C ALA A 420 9.79 23.73 -8.67
N TRP A 421 9.02 23.31 -9.69
CA TRP A 421 8.98 24.02 -10.97
C TRP A 421 8.61 25.50 -10.80
N ALA A 422 7.65 25.79 -9.93
CA ALA A 422 7.18 27.16 -9.68
C ALA A 422 8.21 27.96 -8.88
N LEU A 423 8.85 27.31 -7.91
CA LEU A 423 9.92 27.90 -7.10
C LEU A 423 11.09 28.36 -7.97
N HIS A 424 11.58 27.47 -8.83
CA HIS A 424 12.72 27.78 -9.70
C HIS A 424 12.35 28.74 -10.84
N ARG A 425 11.13 28.68 -11.38
CA ARG A 425 10.67 29.67 -12.38
C ARG A 425 10.55 31.08 -11.76
N ALA A 426 9.98 31.21 -10.57
CA ALA A 426 9.89 32.49 -9.87
C ALA A 426 11.28 33.07 -9.60
N SER A 427 12.22 32.22 -9.16
CA SER A 427 13.62 32.60 -8.93
C SER A 427 14.29 33.12 -10.21
N ARG A 428 14.19 32.40 -11.33
CA ARG A 428 14.76 32.85 -12.63
C ARG A 428 14.17 34.16 -13.13
N ARG A 429 12.85 34.33 -12.95
CA ARG A 429 12.15 35.56 -13.34
C ARG A 429 12.43 36.74 -12.41
N GLY A 430 13.01 36.52 -11.23
CA GLY A 430 13.17 37.55 -10.21
C GLY A 430 11.84 38.05 -9.66
N VAL A 431 10.80 37.20 -9.63
CA VAL A 431 9.44 37.55 -9.19
C VAL A 431 9.08 36.79 -7.91
N SER A 432 8.02 37.24 -7.23
CA SER A 432 7.50 36.54 -6.06
C SER A 432 6.81 35.23 -6.46
N LEU A 433 6.85 34.22 -5.58
CA LEU A 433 6.20 32.93 -5.81
C LEU A 433 4.68 33.04 -6.05
N ALA A 434 4.04 34.07 -5.49
CA ALA A 434 2.63 34.36 -5.71
C ALA A 434 2.32 34.67 -7.18
N GLN A 435 3.29 35.20 -7.93
CA GLN A 435 3.15 35.53 -9.36
C GLN A 435 3.33 34.30 -10.27
N CYS A 436 3.70 33.14 -9.72
CA CYS A 436 3.78 31.86 -10.45
C CYS A 436 2.65 30.88 -10.08
N GLU A 437 1.62 31.36 -9.36
CA GLU A 437 0.34 30.68 -9.12
C GLU A 437 0.40 29.29 -8.48
N ALA A 438 1.41 28.98 -7.65
CA ALA A 438 1.60 27.62 -7.08
C ALA A 438 2.04 27.59 -5.60
N VAL A 439 1.47 28.46 -4.77
CA VAL A 439 1.76 28.53 -3.32
C VAL A 439 0.48 28.37 -2.48
N THR A 440 0.39 27.34 -1.65
CA THR A 440 -0.71 27.21 -0.68
C THR A 440 -0.21 27.56 0.72
N PRO A 441 -0.70 28.65 1.36
CA PRO A 441 -0.42 28.91 2.77
C PRO A 441 -1.25 28.00 3.68
N MET A 442 -0.74 27.76 4.89
CA MET A 442 -1.53 27.28 6.01
C MET A 442 -1.39 28.21 7.21
N ASP A 443 -2.49 28.39 7.92
CA ASP A 443 -2.44 28.84 9.31
C ASP A 443 -1.71 27.76 10.13
N PRO A 444 -0.69 28.09 10.94
CA PRO A 444 -0.11 27.17 11.91
C PRO A 444 -1.17 26.45 12.78
N ASP A 445 -2.32 27.08 13.02
CA ASP A 445 -3.45 26.50 13.76
C ASP A 445 -4.19 25.39 12.97
N ASP A 446 -4.13 25.39 11.64
CA ASP A 446 -4.75 24.38 10.77
C ASP A 446 -3.89 23.11 10.60
N LEU A 447 -2.63 23.12 11.08
CA LEU A 447 -1.75 21.94 11.09
C LEU A 447 -2.20 20.84 12.06
N ASP A 448 -3.37 21.01 12.71
CA ASP A 448 -3.88 20.23 13.84
C ASP A 448 -2.75 19.85 14.80
N VAL A 449 -2.55 20.75 15.75
CA VAL A 449 -2.49 20.32 17.14
C VAL A 449 -3.65 19.33 17.37
N ASP A 450 -3.42 18.17 17.96
CA ASP A 450 -4.50 17.33 18.51
C ASP A 450 -5.33 18.17 19.50
N VAL A 451 -6.33 18.95 19.05
CA VAL A 451 -7.49 19.54 19.76
C VAL A 451 -7.30 19.92 21.26
N LEU A 452 -6.10 20.30 21.72
CA LEU A 452 -5.81 20.51 23.15
C LEU A 452 -5.15 21.85 23.46
N ALA A 453 -4.82 22.67 22.45
CA ALA A 453 -4.15 23.96 22.69
C ALA A 453 -5.07 25.20 22.68
N GLN A 454 -6.36 25.10 22.32
CA GLN A 454 -7.27 26.25 22.46
C GLN A 454 -7.75 26.44 23.91
N ILE A 455 -6.87 26.96 24.75
CA ILE A 455 -7.24 27.86 25.84
C ILE A 455 -6.74 29.24 25.40
N PRO A 456 -7.61 30.21 25.08
CA PRO A 456 -7.17 31.53 24.67
C PRO A 456 -6.32 32.16 25.78
N ALA A 457 -5.14 32.68 25.43
CA ALA A 457 -4.27 33.41 26.35
C ALA A 457 -4.84 34.77 26.78
N ASP A 458 -5.92 35.23 26.13
CA ASP A 458 -6.40 36.60 26.28
C ASP A 458 -7.87 36.62 26.76
N VAL A 459 -8.07 36.43 28.06
CA VAL A 459 -9.27 36.94 28.72
C VAL A 459 -8.86 38.23 29.45
N PRO A 460 -9.36 39.41 29.03
CA PRO A 460 -9.04 40.66 29.69
C PRO A 460 -9.52 40.61 31.14
N ARG A 461 -8.72 41.22 32.02
CA ARG A 461 -9.03 41.47 33.44
C ARG A 461 -10.38 42.21 33.58
N LEU A 462 -11.48 41.48 33.57
CA LEU A 462 -12.80 42.00 33.88
C LEU A 462 -12.99 41.98 35.39
N SER A 463 -13.19 43.18 35.93
CA SER A 463 -13.36 43.48 37.34
C SER A 463 -14.45 42.65 38.01
N LEU A 464 -14.21 42.35 39.28
CA LEU A 464 -15.17 41.75 40.20
C LEU A 464 -16.48 42.55 40.20
N ALA A 465 -17.57 41.97 39.66
CA ALA A 465 -18.94 42.25 40.14
C ALA A 465 -20.06 41.38 39.53
N ARG A 466 -19.88 40.65 38.42
CA ARG A 466 -21.02 39.99 37.75
C ARG A 466 -20.90 38.47 37.52
N GLY A 467 -20.02 37.80 38.26
CA GLY A 467 -19.69 36.37 38.09
C GLY A 467 -20.62 35.33 38.74
N VAL A 468 -21.67 35.71 39.48
CA VAL A 468 -22.35 34.73 40.37
C VAL A 468 -23.44 33.88 39.69
N ARG A 469 -23.96 34.27 38.51
CA ARG A 469 -25.00 33.49 37.79
C ARG A 469 -24.44 32.51 36.75
N ALA A 470 -23.36 32.87 36.05
CA ALA A 470 -22.71 32.00 35.07
C ALA A 470 -21.99 30.80 35.72
N VAL A 471 -21.36 31.03 36.88
CA VAL A 471 -20.64 29.98 37.64
C VAL A 471 -21.62 28.93 38.20
N ARG A 472 -22.82 29.31 38.63
CA ARG A 472 -23.86 28.36 39.10
C ARG A 472 -24.47 27.51 37.97
N TRP A 473 -24.53 28.04 36.74
CA TRP A 473 -24.98 27.28 35.58
C TRP A 473 -23.91 26.28 35.11
N LEU A 474 -22.64 26.69 35.11
CA LEU A 474 -21.51 25.82 34.75
C LEU A 474 -21.32 24.70 35.77
N TYR A 475 -21.41 24.99 37.09
CA TYR A 475 -21.25 24.02 38.18
C TYR A 475 -22.33 22.93 38.20
N ARG A 476 -23.59 23.26 37.82
CA ARG A 476 -24.67 22.26 37.71
C ARG A 476 -24.50 21.34 36.50
N ARG A 477 -23.88 21.82 35.42
CA ARG A 477 -23.61 21.04 34.19
C ARG A 477 -22.39 20.12 34.36
N THR A 478 -21.35 20.57 35.07
CA THR A 478 -20.20 19.73 35.46
C THR A 478 -20.52 18.73 36.57
N ALA A 479 -21.35 19.07 37.56
CA ALA A 479 -21.76 18.11 38.62
C ALA A 479 -22.64 16.95 38.10
N ARG A 480 -23.30 17.11 36.94
CA ARG A 480 -24.05 16.03 36.28
C ARG A 480 -23.13 15.12 35.47
N ARG A 481 -22.10 15.69 34.81
CA ARG A 481 -21.02 14.94 34.13
C ARG A 481 -20.06 14.25 35.09
N LEU A 482 -19.74 14.84 36.24
CA LEU A 482 -18.93 14.23 37.30
C LEU A 482 -19.66 13.04 37.96
N ARG A 483 -20.99 13.10 38.10
CA ARG A 483 -21.78 11.93 38.52
C ARG A 483 -21.79 10.83 37.48
N GLN A 484 -21.92 11.17 36.19
CA GLN A 484 -21.83 10.18 35.10
C GLN A 484 -20.43 9.57 34.96
N LEU A 485 -19.38 10.37 35.13
CA LEU A 485 -17.98 9.93 35.10
C LEU A 485 -17.63 9.07 36.32
N ARG A 486 -18.12 9.44 37.51
CA ARG A 486 -17.97 8.64 38.73
C ARG A 486 -18.75 7.32 38.65
N HIS A 487 -19.89 7.31 37.95
CA HIS A 487 -20.67 6.08 37.67
C HIS A 487 -20.05 5.21 36.56
N PHE A 488 -19.38 5.84 35.58
CA PHE A 488 -18.61 5.19 34.51
C PHE A 488 -17.33 4.57 35.06
N LEU A 489 -16.60 5.30 35.91
CA LEU A 489 -15.41 4.83 36.60
C LEU A 489 -15.75 3.74 37.63
N SER A 490 -16.82 3.88 38.42
CA SER A 490 -17.28 2.83 39.35
C SER A 490 -17.71 1.53 38.65
N ARG A 491 -18.22 1.62 37.41
CA ARG A 491 -18.54 0.45 36.57
C ARG A 491 -17.31 -0.23 35.98
N ASN A 492 -16.26 0.52 35.65
CA ASN A 492 -15.03 -0.01 35.06
C ASN A 492 -14.00 -0.51 36.10
N ILE A 493 -14.13 -0.10 37.37
CA ILE A 493 -13.33 -0.62 38.49
C ILE A 493 -13.63 -2.10 38.78
N ARG A 494 -14.84 -2.58 38.50
CA ARG A 494 -15.20 -4.01 38.60
C ARG A 494 -14.63 -4.88 37.47
N ARG A 495 -13.93 -4.29 36.48
CA ARG A 495 -13.40 -4.99 35.28
C ARG A 495 -11.87 -5.02 35.17
N GLY A 496 -11.14 -4.67 36.24
CA GLY A 496 -9.70 -4.96 36.34
C GLY A 496 -8.79 -4.11 35.44
N PHE A 497 -9.04 -2.80 35.30
CA PHE A 497 -8.11 -1.88 34.62
C PHE A 497 -7.01 -1.37 35.57
N SER A 498 -5.73 -1.58 35.21
CA SER A 498 -4.57 -1.05 35.96
C SER A 498 -4.50 0.49 35.92
N VAL A 499 -4.88 1.09 34.79
CA VAL A 499 -4.84 2.55 34.55
C VAL A 499 -5.82 3.31 35.44
N ALA A 500 -7.01 2.76 35.72
CA ALA A 500 -7.98 3.38 36.63
C ALA A 500 -7.44 3.47 38.08
N ARG A 501 -6.54 2.55 38.45
CA ARG A 501 -5.87 2.52 39.76
C ARG A 501 -4.71 3.54 39.82
N SER A 502 -3.99 3.75 38.71
CA SER A 502 -2.99 4.81 38.58
C SER A 502 -3.61 6.21 38.54
N ILE A 503 -4.72 6.39 37.80
CA ILE A 503 -5.47 7.66 37.75
C ILE A 503 -6.01 8.01 39.15
N MET A 504 -6.48 7.04 39.94
CA MET A 504 -6.92 7.31 41.31
C MET A 504 -5.76 7.63 42.28
N ARG A 505 -4.59 7.00 42.12
CA ARG A 505 -3.39 7.34 42.90
C ARG A 505 -2.92 8.76 42.59
N GLU A 506 -2.89 9.14 41.32
CA GLU A 506 -2.44 10.47 40.92
C GLU A 506 -3.46 11.55 41.25
N ALA A 507 -4.77 11.25 41.13
CA ALA A 507 -5.83 12.16 41.59
C ALA A 507 -5.78 12.42 43.10
N SER A 508 -5.29 11.46 43.91
CA SER A 508 -5.15 11.61 45.36
C SER A 508 -3.98 12.50 45.80
N ARG A 509 -3.12 12.90 44.86
CA ARG A 509 -1.95 13.76 45.10
C ARG A 509 -2.20 15.23 44.78
N ILE A 510 -3.36 15.56 44.21
CA ILE A 510 -3.71 16.92 43.82
C ILE A 510 -3.99 17.77 45.07
N ARG A 511 -3.18 18.80 45.29
CA ARG A 511 -3.33 19.76 46.41
C ARG A 511 -3.46 21.21 45.94
N SER A 512 -3.17 21.49 44.66
CA SER A 512 -3.27 22.82 44.04
C SER A 512 -4.05 22.82 42.71
N LEU A 513 -4.35 24.00 42.19
CA LEU A 513 -4.98 24.16 40.87
C LEU A 513 -4.03 23.80 39.71
N ASP A 514 -2.72 23.89 39.93
CA ASP A 514 -1.71 23.55 38.92
C ASP A 514 -1.51 22.03 38.83
N ASP A 515 -1.52 21.31 39.96
CA ASP A 515 -1.52 19.83 39.98
C ASP A 515 -2.74 19.27 39.24
N LEU A 516 -3.88 19.95 39.34
CA LEU A 516 -5.12 19.57 38.68
C LEU A 516 -5.01 19.75 37.15
N ARG A 517 -4.33 20.81 36.69
CA ARG A 517 -4.06 21.04 35.26
C ARG A 517 -3.08 20.03 34.69
N GLU A 518 -2.03 19.66 35.42
CA GLU A 518 -1.07 18.63 35.00
C GLU A 518 -1.68 17.23 34.97
N PHE A 519 -2.49 16.89 35.98
CA PHE A 519 -3.25 15.64 36.01
C PHE A 519 -4.19 15.50 34.80
N TRP A 520 -4.89 16.57 34.41
CA TRP A 520 -5.76 16.55 33.23
C TRP A 520 -4.98 16.50 31.91
N ARG A 521 -3.81 17.12 31.80
CA ARG A 521 -2.90 16.99 30.63
C ARG A 521 -2.40 15.55 30.48
N TRP A 522 -1.94 14.93 31.57
CA TRP A 522 -1.47 13.53 31.56
C TRP A 522 -2.61 12.52 31.29
N ALA A 523 -3.80 12.74 31.87
CA ALA A 523 -4.97 11.88 31.64
C ALA A 523 -5.52 12.02 30.20
N ALA A 524 -5.47 13.21 29.60
CA ALA A 524 -5.86 13.45 28.21
C ALA A 524 -4.91 12.75 27.23
N GLY A 525 -3.59 12.84 27.45
CA GLY A 525 -2.59 12.12 26.65
C GLY A 525 -2.77 10.59 26.71
N SER A 526 -3.07 10.05 27.90
CA SER A 526 -3.30 8.62 28.10
C SER A 526 -4.60 8.10 27.44
N VAL A 527 -5.61 8.95 27.28
CA VAL A 527 -6.89 8.62 26.63
C VAL A 527 -6.82 8.85 25.10
N GLY A 528 -6.05 9.84 24.64
CA GLY A 528 -5.81 10.13 23.23
C GLY A 528 -5.10 8.99 22.50
N VAL A 529 -4.13 8.33 23.15
CA VAL A 529 -3.46 7.12 22.63
C VAL A 529 -4.44 5.97 22.39
N ILE A 530 -5.47 5.82 23.24
CA ILE A 530 -6.50 4.77 23.11
C ILE A 530 -7.50 5.10 21.98
N ALA A 531 -7.81 6.38 21.77
CA ALA A 531 -8.68 6.84 20.70
C ALA A 531 -8.00 6.74 19.31
N ARG A 532 -6.72 7.14 19.21
CA ARG A 532 -5.88 6.96 18.01
C ARG A 532 -5.74 5.49 17.62
N LYS A 533 -5.57 4.59 18.60
CA LYS A 533 -5.51 3.14 18.35
C LYS A 533 -6.79 2.62 17.68
N ARG A 534 -7.97 3.11 18.09
CA ARG A 534 -9.26 2.75 17.47
C ARG A 534 -9.52 3.40 16.10
N LEU A 535 -9.06 4.62 15.87
CA LEU A 535 -9.24 5.33 14.59
C LEU A 535 -8.34 4.75 13.49
N ASN A 536 -7.08 4.42 13.81
CA ASN A 536 -6.20 3.68 12.90
C ASN A 536 -6.75 2.29 12.57
N GLU A 537 -7.29 1.55 13.54
CA GLU A 537 -7.99 0.27 13.30
C GLU A 537 -9.18 0.41 12.32
N THR A 538 -9.78 1.60 12.17
CA THR A 538 -10.98 1.82 11.36
C THR A 538 -10.68 2.28 9.92
N GLY A 539 -9.73 3.20 9.73
CA GLY A 539 -9.31 3.68 8.40
C GLY A 539 -8.54 2.64 7.59
N VAL A 540 -7.80 1.79 8.29
CA VAL A 540 -7.06 0.66 7.72
C VAL A 540 -7.98 -0.51 7.34
N ARG A 541 -9.01 -0.80 8.16
CA ARG A 541 -10.09 -1.75 7.82
C ARG A 541 -10.83 -1.38 6.54
N LEU A 542 -10.89 -0.10 6.19
CA LEU A 542 -11.48 0.38 4.94
C LEU A 542 -10.57 0.15 3.73
N ARG A 543 -9.25 0.20 3.90
CA ARG A 543 -8.25 -0.03 2.84
C ARG A 543 -8.17 -1.51 2.44
N TYR A 544 -8.28 -2.43 3.41
CA TYR A 544 -8.40 -3.89 3.15
C TYR A 544 -9.81 -4.36 2.75
N ARG A 545 -10.85 -3.54 2.95
CA ARG A 545 -12.23 -3.89 2.55
C ARG A 545 -12.44 -3.97 1.04
N ARG A 546 -11.62 -3.26 0.24
CA ARG A 546 -11.78 -3.14 -1.22
C ARG A 546 -11.17 -4.28 -2.04
N GLN A 547 -10.34 -5.15 -1.46
CA GLN A 547 -9.90 -6.39 -2.10
C GLN A 547 -10.64 -7.56 -1.46
N ALA A 548 -11.61 -8.15 -2.17
CA ALA A 548 -12.17 -9.43 -1.75
C ALA A 548 -11.06 -10.48 -1.88
N ARG A 549 -10.44 -10.87 -0.76
CA ARG A 549 -9.34 -11.86 -0.72
C ARG A 549 -9.75 -13.24 -1.21
N TYR A 550 -11.05 -13.52 -1.21
CA TYR A 550 -11.60 -14.84 -1.48
C TYR A 550 -12.88 -14.69 -2.30
N ARG A 551 -12.72 -14.73 -3.64
CA ARG A 551 -13.83 -14.77 -4.58
C ARG A 551 -14.56 -16.11 -4.49
N LEU A 552 -15.84 -16.14 -4.86
CA LEU A 552 -16.64 -17.38 -4.92
C LEU A 552 -16.20 -18.34 -6.04
N GLY A 553 -15.25 -17.92 -6.89
CA GLY A 553 -14.75 -18.66 -8.04
C GLY A 553 -15.06 -17.91 -9.35
N PRO A 554 -15.39 -18.62 -10.44
CA PRO A 554 -15.75 -18.00 -11.72
C PRO A 554 -17.00 -17.12 -11.58
N LYS A 555 -17.24 -16.23 -12.55
CA LYS A 555 -18.41 -15.34 -12.51
C LYS A 555 -19.70 -16.17 -12.68
N MET A 556 -20.56 -16.14 -11.66
CA MET A 556 -21.79 -16.94 -11.60
C MET A 556 -23.04 -16.09 -11.82
N ALA A 557 -24.07 -16.68 -12.44
CA ALA A 557 -25.43 -16.16 -12.45
C ALA A 557 -26.41 -17.20 -11.87
N ALA A 558 -27.35 -16.74 -11.05
CA ALA A 558 -28.40 -17.59 -10.46
C ALA A 558 -29.74 -17.32 -11.17
N VAL A 559 -30.37 -18.36 -11.70
CA VAL A 559 -31.57 -18.28 -12.54
C VAL A 559 -32.68 -19.16 -11.98
N GLY A 560 -33.81 -18.54 -11.64
CA GLY A 560 -34.93 -19.20 -10.98
C GLY A 560 -35.05 -18.84 -9.50
N PRO A 561 -36.24 -19.01 -8.89
CA PRO A 561 -36.52 -18.58 -7.52
C PRO A 561 -35.64 -19.27 -6.46
N VAL A 562 -35.32 -20.56 -6.60
CA VAL A 562 -34.53 -21.30 -5.62
C VAL A 562 -33.05 -20.89 -5.70
N ALA A 563 -32.46 -20.86 -6.88
CA ALA A 563 -31.08 -20.45 -7.11
C ALA A 563 -30.86 -18.99 -6.68
N THR A 564 -31.80 -18.11 -6.99
CA THR A 564 -31.76 -16.71 -6.53
C THR A 564 -31.82 -16.62 -5.01
N ALA A 565 -32.62 -17.48 -4.35
CA ALA A 565 -32.69 -17.53 -2.90
C ALA A 565 -31.42 -18.10 -2.26
N VAL A 566 -30.78 -19.09 -2.89
CA VAL A 566 -29.50 -19.68 -2.44
C VAL A 566 -28.42 -18.62 -2.34
N PHE A 567 -28.29 -17.77 -3.36
CA PHE A 567 -27.26 -16.72 -3.44
C PHE A 567 -27.77 -15.32 -3.06
N ALA A 568 -28.91 -15.21 -2.38
CA ALA A 568 -29.53 -13.91 -2.07
C ALA A 568 -28.62 -12.96 -1.26
N SER A 569 -27.68 -13.51 -0.49
CA SER A 569 -26.71 -12.76 0.32
C SER A 569 -25.41 -12.42 -0.42
N ALA A 570 -25.19 -12.96 -1.63
CA ALA A 570 -23.98 -12.72 -2.42
C ALA A 570 -24.09 -11.40 -3.22
N ALA A 571 -23.07 -10.56 -3.11
CA ALA A 571 -22.96 -9.34 -3.93
C ALA A 571 -22.45 -9.62 -5.35
N ASP A 572 -21.65 -10.67 -5.53
CA ASP A 572 -20.90 -10.94 -6.77
C ASP A 572 -21.56 -11.97 -7.70
N VAL A 573 -22.74 -12.48 -7.35
CA VAL A 573 -23.54 -13.42 -8.16
C VAL A 573 -24.64 -12.65 -8.88
N ASP A 574 -24.63 -12.71 -10.21
CA ASP A 574 -25.59 -11.98 -11.02
C ASP A 574 -26.96 -12.66 -10.96
N ARG A 575 -28.04 -11.88 -11.02
CA ARG A 575 -29.43 -12.40 -11.10
C ARG A 575 -29.89 -12.62 -12.54
N THR A 576 -29.07 -12.22 -13.49
CA THR A 576 -29.29 -12.31 -14.93
C THR A 576 -27.99 -12.73 -15.59
N ILE A 577 -28.06 -13.49 -16.67
CA ILE A 577 -26.88 -13.92 -17.40
C ILE A 577 -26.27 -12.71 -18.12
N SER A 578 -24.97 -12.50 -17.94
CA SER A 578 -24.18 -11.47 -18.62
C SER A 578 -23.16 -12.11 -19.57
N PRO A 579 -22.58 -11.37 -20.53
CA PRO A 579 -21.53 -11.90 -21.41
C PRO A 579 -20.28 -12.39 -20.66
N GLN A 580 -20.11 -12.00 -19.39
CA GLN A 580 -19.01 -12.39 -18.52
C GLN A 580 -19.37 -13.60 -17.64
N THR A 581 -20.62 -14.08 -17.67
CA THR A 581 -21.07 -15.25 -16.88
C THR A 581 -20.41 -16.52 -17.41
N GLN A 582 -19.72 -17.22 -16.53
CA GLN A 582 -19.04 -18.48 -16.84
C GLN A 582 -19.82 -19.70 -16.34
N VAL A 583 -20.59 -19.54 -15.26
CA VAL A 583 -21.39 -20.61 -14.66
C VAL A 583 -22.80 -20.12 -14.37
N VAL A 584 -23.79 -20.90 -14.77
CA VAL A 584 -25.20 -20.64 -14.46
C VAL A 584 -25.72 -21.68 -13.49
N VAL A 585 -26.27 -21.22 -12.37
CA VAL A 585 -26.96 -22.06 -11.39
C VAL A 585 -28.45 -21.89 -11.62
N ALA A 586 -29.13 -22.95 -12.05
CA ALA A 586 -30.54 -22.93 -12.40
C ALA A 586 -31.36 -23.90 -11.54
N ASP A 587 -32.64 -23.60 -11.32
CA ASP A 587 -33.50 -24.47 -10.51
C ASP A 587 -33.74 -25.82 -11.19
N THR A 588 -34.06 -25.80 -12.49
CA THR A 588 -34.40 -27.00 -13.29
C THR A 588 -33.81 -26.87 -14.71
N PRO A 589 -33.70 -27.97 -15.47
CA PRO A 589 -33.25 -27.95 -16.87
C PRO A 589 -33.97 -26.93 -17.76
N ASP A 590 -35.27 -26.73 -17.56
CA ASP A 590 -36.07 -25.80 -18.37
C ASP A 590 -35.69 -24.32 -18.13
N HIS A 591 -35.19 -23.98 -16.94
CA HIS A 591 -34.67 -22.64 -16.64
C HIS A 591 -33.30 -22.35 -17.30
N GLY A 592 -32.62 -23.36 -17.86
CA GLY A 592 -31.28 -23.23 -18.44
C GLY A 592 -31.16 -23.58 -19.94
N ARG A 593 -32.25 -23.96 -20.61
CA ARG A 593 -32.25 -24.58 -21.95
C ARG A 593 -31.81 -23.71 -23.15
N SER A 594 -31.38 -22.47 -22.93
CA SER A 594 -31.03 -21.53 -24.01
C SER A 594 -29.86 -20.60 -23.68
N VAL A 595 -29.05 -20.95 -22.67
CA VAL A 595 -28.03 -20.05 -22.12
C VAL A 595 -26.64 -20.38 -22.71
N PRO A 596 -25.99 -19.48 -23.47
CA PRO A 596 -24.68 -19.73 -24.04
C PRO A 596 -23.59 -19.50 -22.99
N VAL A 597 -23.39 -20.47 -22.10
CA VAL A 597 -22.36 -20.45 -21.05
C VAL A 597 -21.65 -21.78 -20.96
N ASP A 598 -20.40 -21.75 -20.48
CA ASP A 598 -19.54 -22.93 -20.39
C ASP A 598 -20.10 -24.05 -19.49
N THR A 599 -20.88 -23.72 -18.46
CA THR A 599 -21.40 -24.70 -17.49
C THR A 599 -22.72 -24.26 -16.91
N VAL A 600 -23.70 -25.18 -16.90
CA VAL A 600 -24.98 -24.99 -16.24
C VAL A 600 -25.16 -26.09 -15.19
N VAL A 601 -25.48 -25.71 -13.95
CA VAL A 601 -25.71 -26.63 -12.83
C VAL A 601 -27.17 -26.51 -12.39
N PHE A 602 -27.86 -27.65 -12.30
CA PHE A 602 -29.27 -27.71 -11.93
C PHE A 602 -29.45 -28.12 -10.47
N LEU A 603 -30.00 -27.23 -9.64
CA LEU A 603 -30.23 -27.51 -8.21
C LEU A 603 -31.18 -28.70 -8.01
N SER A 604 -32.13 -28.93 -8.92
CA SER A 604 -33.03 -30.09 -8.87
C SER A 604 -32.32 -31.44 -9.03
N GLN A 605 -31.08 -31.46 -9.51
CA GLN A 605 -30.26 -32.67 -9.70
C GLN A 605 -29.20 -32.84 -8.60
N MET A 606 -29.15 -31.92 -7.64
CA MET A 606 -28.20 -31.92 -6.54
C MET A 606 -28.82 -32.47 -5.24
N ASP A 607 -27.97 -32.70 -4.24
CA ASP A 607 -28.41 -32.96 -2.87
C ASP A 607 -29.31 -31.81 -2.36
N PRO A 608 -30.43 -32.10 -1.65
CA PRO A 608 -31.34 -31.07 -1.16
C PRO A 608 -30.67 -29.96 -0.36
N SER A 609 -29.58 -30.26 0.37
CA SER A 609 -28.82 -29.25 1.12
C SER A 609 -28.34 -28.11 0.22
N ALA A 610 -28.03 -28.34 -1.07
CA ALA A 610 -27.60 -27.33 -2.03
C ALA A 610 -28.65 -26.24 -2.32
N SER A 611 -29.93 -26.54 -2.09
CA SER A 611 -31.03 -25.60 -2.27
C SER A 611 -31.25 -24.66 -1.07
N VAL A 612 -30.53 -24.88 0.03
CA VAL A 612 -30.67 -24.09 1.25
C VAL A 612 -29.99 -22.72 1.09
N PRO A 613 -30.71 -21.61 1.38
CA PRO A 613 -30.17 -20.25 1.40
C PRO A 613 -28.84 -20.16 2.13
N ALA A 614 -27.80 -19.78 1.41
CA ALA A 614 -26.46 -19.63 1.97
C ALA A 614 -26.30 -18.25 2.62
N PHE A 615 -25.51 -18.19 3.68
CA PHE A 615 -25.23 -16.95 4.39
C PHE A 615 -23.81 -16.45 4.09
N ASP A 616 -23.65 -15.13 4.07
CA ASP A 616 -22.35 -14.49 3.94
C ASP A 616 -21.57 -14.57 5.26
N ALA A 617 -20.58 -15.46 5.33
CA ALA A 617 -19.75 -15.63 6.52
C ALA A 617 -19.03 -14.34 6.94
N GLU A 618 -18.72 -13.42 6.01
CA GLU A 618 -18.08 -12.13 6.34
C GLU A 618 -19.02 -11.17 7.07
N SER A 619 -20.33 -11.35 6.87
CA SER A 619 -21.36 -10.60 7.58
C SER A 619 -21.57 -11.12 9.01
N PHE A 620 -21.18 -12.36 9.31
CA PHE A 620 -21.44 -13.02 10.59
C PHE A 620 -20.13 -13.39 11.31
N ASN A 621 -19.57 -12.42 12.04
CA ASN A 621 -18.45 -12.72 12.92
C ASN A 621 -18.98 -13.40 14.21
N PRO A 622 -18.47 -14.58 14.59
CA PRO A 622 -18.95 -15.25 15.79
C PRO A 622 -18.74 -14.42 17.05
N HIS A 623 -19.57 -14.67 18.04
CA HIS A 623 -19.56 -13.92 19.28
C HIS A 623 -19.58 -14.85 20.49
N ASN A 624 -18.64 -14.61 21.39
CA ASN A 624 -18.60 -15.26 22.68
C ASN A 624 -19.93 -15.12 23.44
N TRP A 625 -20.36 -16.25 24.00
CA TRP A 625 -21.49 -16.30 24.93
C TRP A 625 -21.12 -15.58 26.24
N PRO A 626 -21.95 -14.66 26.75
CA PRO A 626 -21.59 -13.86 27.92
C PRO A 626 -21.85 -14.61 29.23
N ALA A 627 -20.96 -14.45 30.21
CA ALA A 627 -21.14 -14.95 31.57
C ALA A 627 -22.50 -14.55 32.21
N ALA A 628 -23.03 -13.37 31.87
CA ALA A 628 -24.39 -12.95 32.23
C ALA A 628 -25.41 -13.45 31.19
N HIS A 629 -25.76 -14.73 31.27
CA HIS A 629 -26.76 -15.38 30.44
C HIS A 629 -28.08 -15.62 31.19
N ARG A 630 -29.15 -15.88 30.45
CA ARG A 630 -30.44 -16.35 30.95
C ARG A 630 -30.48 -17.87 30.81
N SER A 631 -30.78 -18.55 31.90
CA SER A 631 -30.96 -20.01 31.91
C SER A 631 -32.20 -20.45 31.12
N SER A 632 -33.24 -19.60 31.05
CA SER A 632 -34.42 -19.89 30.23
C SER A 632 -34.13 -19.76 28.73
N PRO A 633 -34.61 -20.69 27.89
CA PRO A 633 -34.44 -20.61 26.45
C PRO A 633 -35.22 -19.45 25.84
N THR A 634 -34.85 -19.09 24.62
CA THR A 634 -35.66 -18.22 23.75
C THR A 634 -36.24 -19.03 22.60
N THR A 635 -37.17 -18.47 21.81
CA THR A 635 -37.75 -19.18 20.66
C THR A 635 -37.27 -18.59 19.35
N THR A 636 -37.07 -19.41 18.32
CA THR A 636 -36.64 -18.95 16.99
C THR A 636 -37.58 -17.89 16.43
N ARG A 637 -38.89 -18.00 16.66
CA ARG A 637 -39.88 -16.97 16.27
C ARG A 637 -39.56 -15.59 16.83
N SER A 638 -39.13 -15.53 18.09
CA SER A 638 -38.79 -14.27 18.76
C SER A 638 -37.48 -13.67 18.23
N VAL A 639 -36.54 -14.53 17.81
CA VAL A 639 -35.29 -14.17 17.13
C VAL A 639 -35.59 -13.59 15.75
N LEU A 640 -36.35 -14.32 14.93
CA LEU A 640 -36.68 -13.93 13.56
C LEU A 640 -37.49 -12.64 13.47
N ARG A 641 -38.41 -12.38 14.42
CA ARG A 641 -39.14 -11.10 14.50
C ARG A 641 -38.21 -9.89 14.62
N ARG A 642 -37.00 -10.07 15.16
CA ARG A 642 -36.01 -8.99 15.30
C ARG A 642 -35.11 -8.88 14.07
N GLY A 643 -35.15 -9.84 13.15
CA GLY A 643 -34.31 -9.96 11.96
C GLY A 643 -32.99 -10.69 12.24
N LEU A 644 -32.44 -11.34 11.20
CA LEU A 644 -31.13 -12.01 11.22
C LEU A 644 -29.95 -11.05 10.93
N ASP A 645 -30.11 -9.77 11.28
CA ASP A 645 -29.04 -8.78 11.18
C ASP A 645 -27.93 -9.09 12.20
N PRO A 646 -26.65 -9.17 11.79
CA PRO A 646 -25.51 -9.44 12.68
C PRO A 646 -25.49 -8.60 13.97
N LEU A 647 -25.82 -7.30 13.88
CA LEU A 647 -25.83 -6.40 15.06
C LEU A 647 -26.97 -6.71 16.03
N ARG A 648 -28.07 -7.28 15.54
CA ARG A 648 -29.25 -7.67 16.33
C ARG A 648 -29.10 -9.07 16.92
N LEU A 649 -28.49 -9.99 16.19
CA LEU A 649 -28.12 -11.33 16.66
C LEU A 649 -27.15 -11.29 17.85
N LYS A 650 -26.21 -10.32 17.87
CA LYS A 650 -25.34 -10.05 19.02
C LYS A 650 -26.09 -9.79 20.34
N ARG A 651 -27.31 -9.25 20.30
CA ARG A 651 -28.13 -8.99 21.49
C ARG A 651 -28.93 -10.21 21.96
N LEU A 652 -29.01 -11.25 21.12
CA LEU A 652 -29.75 -12.48 21.38
C LEU A 652 -28.89 -13.55 22.05
N GLY A 653 -27.57 -13.50 21.91
CA GLY A 653 -26.60 -14.42 22.54
C GLY A 653 -26.56 -14.44 24.06
N ARG A 654 -27.54 -13.85 24.78
CA ARG A 654 -27.70 -14.01 26.23
C ARG A 654 -28.58 -15.21 26.60
N ALA A 655 -29.27 -15.84 25.66
CA ALA A 655 -30.00 -17.08 25.95
C ALA A 655 -29.02 -18.25 26.03
N HIS A 656 -29.35 -19.27 26.84
CA HIS A 656 -28.60 -20.52 26.86
C HIS A 656 -28.61 -21.20 25.48
N HIS A 657 -29.84 -21.46 25.00
CA HIS A 657 -30.14 -22.01 23.70
C HIS A 657 -31.43 -21.37 23.14
N THR A 658 -31.73 -21.66 21.88
CA THR A 658 -32.99 -21.27 21.22
C THR A 658 -33.76 -22.50 20.77
N ASP A 659 -35.03 -22.61 21.17
CA ASP A 659 -35.94 -23.66 20.71
C ASP A 659 -36.56 -23.31 19.36
N ASP A 660 -36.47 -24.26 18.45
CA ASP A 660 -37.00 -24.20 17.10
C ASP A 660 -38.09 -25.25 16.84
N SER A 661 -39.16 -24.82 16.16
CA SER A 661 -40.25 -25.69 15.71
C SER A 661 -40.69 -25.30 14.30
N ALA A 662 -41.25 -26.26 13.56
CA ALA A 662 -41.65 -26.06 12.15
C ALA A 662 -42.57 -24.85 11.95
N GLY A 663 -43.52 -24.63 12.85
CA GLY A 663 -44.49 -23.52 12.79
C GLY A 663 -43.90 -22.11 12.95
N HIS A 664 -42.59 -21.99 13.20
CA HIS A 664 -41.88 -20.70 13.22
C HIS A 664 -41.45 -20.23 11.82
N HIS A 665 -41.56 -21.08 10.79
CA HIS A 665 -40.99 -20.85 9.47
C HIS A 665 -42.01 -21.09 8.36
N PRO A 666 -41.84 -20.43 7.19
CA PRO A 666 -42.76 -20.58 6.07
C PRO A 666 -42.62 -21.93 5.34
N ASN A 667 -41.42 -22.50 5.29
CA ASN A 667 -41.11 -23.81 4.70
C ASN A 667 -39.78 -24.35 5.25
N VAL A 668 -39.51 -25.65 5.01
CA VAL A 668 -38.34 -26.37 5.54
C VAL A 668 -37.00 -25.85 4.99
N VAL A 669 -36.95 -25.41 3.73
CA VAL A 669 -35.73 -24.88 3.09
C VAL A 669 -35.31 -23.55 3.74
N THR A 670 -36.28 -22.66 3.92
CA THR A 670 -36.08 -21.37 4.61
C THR A 670 -35.73 -21.60 6.08
N ARG A 671 -36.36 -22.59 6.71
CA ARG A 671 -36.03 -23.01 8.08
C ARG A 671 -34.57 -23.42 8.17
N ALA A 672 -34.11 -24.36 7.35
CA ALA A 672 -32.73 -24.83 7.33
C ALA A 672 -31.72 -23.68 7.18
N GLY A 673 -31.92 -22.77 6.21
CA GLY A 673 -31.01 -21.64 5.99
C GLY A 673 -30.94 -20.68 7.18
N ARG A 674 -32.08 -20.44 7.85
CA ARG A 674 -32.14 -19.61 9.06
C ARG A 674 -31.45 -20.27 10.25
N LEU A 675 -31.63 -21.58 10.45
CA LEU A 675 -30.99 -22.32 11.54
C LEU A 675 -29.47 -22.41 11.35
N ALA A 676 -29.02 -22.68 10.12
CA ALA A 676 -27.59 -22.66 9.78
C ALA A 676 -26.97 -21.27 10.03
N ALA A 677 -27.61 -20.19 9.57
CA ALA A 677 -27.15 -18.83 9.83
C ALA A 677 -27.13 -18.48 11.33
N MET A 678 -28.10 -18.97 12.11
CA MET A 678 -28.10 -18.79 13.57
C MET A 678 -26.93 -19.54 14.23
N ALA A 679 -26.71 -20.81 13.87
CA ALA A 679 -25.60 -21.61 14.37
C ALA A 679 -24.24 -20.96 14.06
N ALA A 680 -24.08 -20.41 12.85
CA ALA A 680 -22.87 -19.67 12.43
C ALA A 680 -22.52 -18.49 13.35
N THR A 681 -23.49 -17.91 14.05
CA THR A 681 -23.25 -16.81 15.01
C THR A 681 -22.80 -17.26 16.40
N GLY A 682 -22.80 -18.57 16.70
CA GLY A 682 -22.59 -19.10 18.05
C GLY A 682 -23.87 -19.25 18.89
N MET A 683 -25.04 -19.19 18.23
CA MET A 683 -26.29 -19.55 18.88
C MET A 683 -26.42 -21.07 18.91
N VAL A 684 -26.61 -21.64 20.11
CA VAL A 684 -26.99 -23.05 20.25
C VAL A 684 -28.47 -23.16 19.94
N VAL A 685 -28.81 -23.96 18.93
CA VAL A 685 -30.18 -24.16 18.45
C VAL A 685 -30.62 -25.57 18.82
N ARG A 686 -31.82 -25.69 19.40
CA ARG A 686 -32.49 -26.96 19.64
C ARG A 686 -33.65 -27.10 18.68
N VAL A 687 -33.71 -28.20 17.93
CA VAL A 687 -34.89 -28.57 17.15
C VAL A 687 -35.81 -29.41 18.03
N THR A 688 -37.02 -28.92 18.29
CA THR A 688 -37.98 -29.63 19.13
C THR A 688 -38.73 -30.69 18.31
N GLY A 689 -38.45 -31.96 18.58
CA GLY A 689 -39.05 -33.11 17.90
C GLY A 689 -38.30 -33.51 16.61
N PRO A 690 -38.30 -34.80 16.24
CA PRO A 690 -37.59 -35.28 15.06
C PRO A 690 -38.23 -34.76 13.78
N ASP A 691 -37.41 -34.21 12.89
CA ASP A 691 -37.77 -33.73 11.57
C ASP A 691 -36.74 -34.25 10.54
N PRO A 692 -36.92 -35.48 10.02
CA PRO A 692 -36.00 -36.08 9.05
C PRO A 692 -35.87 -35.28 7.77
N GLU A 693 -36.91 -34.53 7.37
CA GLU A 693 -36.88 -33.68 6.18
C GLU A 693 -35.92 -32.51 6.40
N LEU A 694 -35.98 -31.83 7.55
CA LEU A 694 -35.02 -30.80 7.92
C LEU A 694 -33.57 -31.33 7.95
N GLY A 695 -33.38 -32.56 8.44
CA GLY A 695 -32.06 -33.22 8.45
C GLY A 695 -31.44 -33.37 7.05
N ARG A 696 -32.24 -33.62 6.02
CA ARG A 696 -31.75 -33.69 4.62
C ARG A 696 -31.25 -32.34 4.10
N TYR A 697 -31.80 -31.23 4.60
CA TYR A 697 -31.40 -29.89 4.18
C TYR A 697 -30.22 -29.34 4.99
N LEU A 698 -30.13 -29.64 6.30
CA LEU A 698 -29.03 -29.22 7.17
C LEU A 698 -27.79 -30.12 7.11
N GLY A 699 -27.92 -31.32 6.55
CA GLY A 699 -26.89 -32.34 6.65
C GLY A 699 -26.89 -33.05 8.01
N PRO A 700 -26.29 -34.26 8.07
CA PRO A 700 -26.38 -35.13 9.24
C PRO A 700 -25.70 -34.55 10.48
N ASP A 701 -24.55 -33.90 10.33
CA ASP A 701 -23.74 -33.43 11.47
C ASP A 701 -24.40 -32.27 12.21
N LEU A 702 -24.77 -31.22 11.47
CA LEU A 702 -25.42 -30.05 12.06
C LEU A 702 -26.79 -30.41 12.65
N TYR A 703 -27.57 -31.24 11.96
CA TYR A 703 -28.88 -31.66 12.44
C TYR A 703 -28.76 -32.51 13.72
N SER A 704 -27.81 -33.45 13.78
CA SER A 704 -27.59 -34.30 14.95
C SER A 704 -27.23 -33.47 16.19
N LEU A 705 -26.38 -32.44 16.03
CA LEU A 705 -26.08 -31.51 17.12
C LEU A 705 -27.32 -30.73 17.58
N MET A 706 -28.21 -30.35 16.68
CA MET A 706 -29.41 -29.56 17.02
C MET A 706 -30.52 -30.36 17.71
N ILE A 707 -30.53 -31.68 17.58
CA ILE A 707 -31.49 -32.57 18.27
C ILE A 707 -30.92 -33.18 19.55
N ASP A 708 -29.65 -32.92 19.86
CA ASP A 708 -28.98 -33.46 21.03
C ASP A 708 -29.62 -32.95 22.32
N ASP A 709 -30.04 -33.86 23.19
CA ASP A 709 -30.67 -33.53 24.47
C ASP A 709 -29.73 -32.74 25.40
N ARG A 710 -28.41 -32.86 25.21
CA ARG A 710 -27.40 -32.07 25.94
C ARG A 710 -27.59 -30.57 25.73
N VAL A 711 -28.22 -30.11 24.65
CA VAL A 711 -28.48 -28.67 24.43
C VAL A 711 -29.24 -28.03 25.61
N VAL A 712 -30.09 -28.83 26.28
CA VAL A 712 -30.89 -28.38 27.43
C VAL A 712 -30.11 -28.47 28.74
N THR A 713 -29.35 -29.54 28.94
CA THR A 713 -28.70 -29.86 30.21
C THR A 713 -27.26 -29.38 30.30
N ALA A 714 -26.67 -28.94 29.18
CA ALA A 714 -25.28 -28.56 29.09
C ALA A 714 -24.91 -27.48 30.11
N ASP A 715 -23.80 -27.69 30.80
CA ASP A 715 -23.20 -26.63 31.60
C ASP A 715 -22.59 -25.53 30.70
N PRO A 716 -22.08 -24.42 31.26
CA PRO A 716 -21.46 -23.35 30.48
C PRO A 716 -20.33 -23.78 29.53
N HIS A 717 -19.53 -24.79 29.88
CA HIS A 717 -18.43 -25.31 29.06
C HIS A 717 -18.95 -26.23 27.95
N GLU A 718 -19.84 -27.16 28.29
CA GLU A 718 -20.50 -28.05 27.32
C GLU A 718 -21.33 -27.26 26.30
N ARG A 719 -22.02 -26.20 26.75
CA ARG A 719 -22.81 -25.32 25.88
C ARG A 719 -21.92 -24.58 24.89
N GLU A 720 -20.74 -24.15 25.32
CA GLU A 720 -19.74 -23.55 24.42
C GLU A 720 -19.17 -24.58 23.44
N SER A 721 -18.97 -25.82 23.90
CA SER A 721 -18.57 -26.94 23.06
C SER A 721 -19.58 -27.24 21.95
N LEU A 722 -20.87 -27.32 22.29
CA LEU A 722 -21.95 -27.48 21.33
C LEU A 722 -22.05 -26.29 20.36
N SER A 723 -21.91 -25.05 20.87
CA SER A 723 -21.89 -23.83 20.05
C SER A 723 -20.80 -23.88 18.98
N ILE A 724 -19.58 -24.23 19.37
CA ILE A 724 -18.43 -24.30 18.47
C ILE A 724 -18.62 -25.43 17.45
N ALA A 725 -19.11 -26.61 17.86
CA ALA A 725 -19.40 -27.72 16.97
C ALA A 725 -20.47 -27.37 15.91
N MET A 726 -21.63 -26.83 16.34
CA MET A 726 -22.70 -26.42 15.42
C MET A 726 -22.23 -25.37 14.43
N ARG A 727 -21.42 -24.42 14.92
CA ARG A 727 -20.89 -23.34 14.11
C ARG A 727 -19.93 -23.82 13.04
N ARG A 728 -19.06 -24.78 13.36
CA ARG A 728 -18.15 -25.41 12.38
C ARG A 728 -18.93 -26.02 11.23
N CYS A 729 -19.91 -26.87 11.52
CA CYS A 729 -20.75 -27.48 10.48
C CYS A 729 -21.46 -26.40 9.64
N ALA A 730 -22.08 -25.40 10.30
CA ALA A 730 -22.76 -24.31 9.59
C ALA A 730 -21.83 -23.54 8.65
N LEU A 731 -20.62 -23.17 9.08
CA LEU A 731 -19.65 -22.43 8.27
C LEU A 731 -19.06 -23.28 7.14
N ARG A 732 -18.80 -24.57 7.39
CA ARG A 732 -18.22 -25.52 6.41
C ARG A 732 -19.18 -25.87 5.28
N ASP A 733 -20.47 -25.94 5.58
CA ASP A 733 -21.45 -26.55 4.66
C ASP A 733 -22.50 -25.57 4.12
N HIS A 734 -22.76 -24.46 4.80
CA HIS A 734 -23.87 -23.54 4.48
C HIS A 734 -23.46 -22.08 4.24
N SER A 735 -22.17 -21.75 4.34
CA SER A 735 -21.67 -20.42 3.92
C SER A 735 -21.74 -20.24 2.40
N LEU A 736 -21.72 -19.01 1.91
CA LEU A 736 -21.68 -18.71 0.47
C LEU A 736 -20.54 -19.45 -0.25
N ARG A 737 -19.34 -19.51 0.35
CA ARG A 737 -18.19 -20.20 -0.27
C ARG A 737 -18.35 -21.72 -0.23
N ALA A 738 -18.80 -22.27 0.89
CA ALA A 738 -19.14 -23.68 0.98
C ALA A 738 -20.12 -24.09 -0.12
N ARG A 739 -21.19 -23.30 -0.27
CA ARG A 739 -22.23 -23.53 -1.25
C ARG A 739 -21.72 -23.43 -2.68
N ALA A 740 -20.94 -22.38 -2.99
CA ALA A 740 -20.34 -22.22 -4.29
C ALA A 740 -19.46 -23.43 -4.66
N ARG A 741 -18.62 -23.92 -3.74
CA ARG A 741 -17.78 -25.11 -3.97
C ARG A 741 -18.60 -26.37 -4.24
N GLN A 742 -19.62 -26.63 -3.42
CA GLN A 742 -20.51 -27.79 -3.59
C GLN A 742 -21.19 -27.76 -4.97
N ILE A 743 -21.70 -26.60 -5.38
CA ILE A 743 -22.38 -26.42 -6.67
C ILE A 743 -21.40 -26.54 -7.84
N LEU A 744 -20.22 -25.93 -7.77
CA LEU A 744 -19.21 -26.01 -8.83
C LEU A 744 -18.70 -27.44 -9.00
N ALA A 745 -18.42 -28.15 -7.90
CA ALA A 745 -17.99 -29.54 -7.92
C ALA A 745 -19.03 -30.45 -8.57
N ALA A 746 -20.33 -30.27 -8.25
CA ALA A 746 -21.41 -31.02 -8.88
C ALA A 746 -21.56 -30.73 -10.38
N GLY A 747 -21.19 -29.53 -10.82
CA GLY A 747 -21.16 -29.15 -12.24
C GLY A 747 -19.98 -29.68 -13.04
N GLY A 748 -19.13 -30.54 -12.46
CA GLY A 748 -17.94 -31.07 -13.12
C GLY A 748 -16.82 -30.03 -13.32
N ARG A 749 -16.92 -28.87 -12.66
CA ARG A 749 -15.86 -27.85 -12.63
C ARG A 749 -15.15 -27.85 -11.29
N ALA A 750 -13.83 -27.66 -11.33
CA ALA A 750 -13.08 -27.37 -10.11
C ALA A 750 -13.53 -25.99 -9.59
N GLY A 751 -14.30 -25.97 -8.51
CA GLY A 751 -14.49 -24.75 -7.72
C GLY A 751 -13.16 -24.29 -7.11
N PRO A 752 -13.09 -23.07 -6.53
CA PRO A 752 -11.91 -22.66 -5.79
C PRO A 752 -11.68 -23.71 -4.69
N PRO A 753 -10.57 -24.46 -4.73
CA PRO A 753 -10.41 -25.55 -3.80
C PRO A 753 -10.22 -24.96 -2.39
N LEU A 754 -10.42 -25.78 -1.37
CA LEU A 754 -9.97 -25.43 -0.02
C LEU A 754 -8.50 -24.96 -0.10
N PRO A 755 -8.11 -23.89 0.60
CA PRO A 755 -6.71 -23.47 0.59
C PRO A 755 -5.83 -24.62 1.10
N LEU A 756 -4.69 -24.84 0.45
CA LEU A 756 -3.66 -25.72 0.99
C LEU A 756 -3.04 -25.01 2.20
N VAL A 757 -3.05 -25.68 3.36
CA VAL A 757 -2.46 -25.18 4.60
C VAL A 757 -1.10 -25.83 4.80
N SER A 758 -0.04 -25.02 4.85
CA SER A 758 1.29 -25.48 5.28
C SER A 758 1.41 -25.34 6.78
N VAL A 759 1.58 -26.47 7.47
CA VAL A 759 1.94 -26.48 8.88
C VAL A 759 3.44 -26.35 8.99
N LEU A 760 3.90 -25.22 9.52
CA LEU A 760 5.29 -24.92 9.83
C LEU A 760 5.57 -25.42 11.24
N LEU A 761 6.27 -26.55 11.33
CA LEU A 761 6.65 -27.19 12.59
C LEU A 761 8.16 -27.06 12.77
N ALA A 762 8.59 -26.13 13.62
CA ALA A 762 10.01 -25.93 13.92
C ALA A 762 10.35 -26.56 15.27
N THR A 763 11.38 -27.41 15.32
CA THR A 763 11.81 -28.07 16.55
C THR A 763 13.32 -28.19 16.67
N ARG A 764 13.81 -28.13 17.91
CA ARG A 764 15.19 -28.46 18.31
C ARG A 764 15.24 -29.70 19.22
N ARG A 765 14.13 -30.45 19.29
CA ARG A 765 13.89 -31.52 20.27
C ARG A 765 13.55 -32.81 19.52
N PRO A 766 14.54 -33.60 19.07
CA PRO A 766 14.32 -34.81 18.29
C PRO A 766 13.28 -35.77 18.90
N HIS A 767 13.28 -35.92 20.23
CA HIS A 767 12.33 -36.78 20.97
C HIS A 767 10.86 -36.33 20.90
N ARG A 768 10.56 -35.10 20.44
CA ARG A 768 9.18 -34.59 20.29
C ARG A 768 8.63 -34.70 18.87
N VAL A 769 9.47 -35.02 17.89
CA VAL A 769 9.08 -35.08 16.46
C VAL A 769 7.88 -36.00 16.26
N ALA A 770 7.92 -37.24 16.77
CA ALA A 770 6.84 -38.20 16.61
C ALA A 770 5.48 -37.70 17.13
N ALA A 771 5.46 -37.10 18.32
CA ALA A 771 4.24 -36.57 18.92
C ALA A 771 3.70 -35.36 18.14
N ALA A 772 4.58 -34.44 17.72
CA ALA A 772 4.19 -33.26 16.97
C ALA A 772 3.70 -33.60 15.55
N VAL A 773 4.35 -34.52 14.84
CA VAL A 773 3.90 -35.06 13.55
C VAL A 773 2.53 -35.74 13.70
N GLY A 774 2.33 -36.52 14.77
CA GLY A 774 1.04 -37.13 15.08
C GLY A 774 -0.09 -36.12 15.30
N ALA A 775 0.20 -34.97 15.92
CA ALA A 775 -0.77 -33.89 16.10
C ALA A 775 -1.17 -33.19 14.77
N VAL A 776 -0.27 -33.18 13.78
CA VAL A 776 -0.56 -32.68 12.43
C VAL A 776 -1.35 -33.72 11.63
N ALA A 777 -0.97 -35.00 11.73
CA ALA A 777 -1.66 -36.10 11.06
C ALA A 777 -3.10 -36.32 11.56
N SER A 778 -3.42 -35.92 12.79
CA SER A 778 -4.77 -36.03 13.36
C SER A 778 -5.75 -34.93 12.89
N GLN A 779 -5.29 -33.95 12.11
CA GLN A 779 -6.13 -32.84 11.64
C GLN A 779 -7.15 -33.33 10.60
N THR A 780 -8.42 -32.99 10.78
CA THR A 780 -9.51 -33.35 9.86
C THR A 780 -9.65 -32.40 8.67
N TYR A 781 -8.77 -31.40 8.57
CA TYR A 781 -8.72 -30.51 7.41
C TYR A 781 -8.14 -31.26 6.21
N PRO A 782 -8.81 -31.30 5.04
CA PRO A 782 -8.46 -32.24 3.98
C PRO A 782 -7.28 -31.81 3.09
N ARG A 783 -6.76 -30.59 3.25
CA ARG A 783 -5.67 -30.05 2.42
C ARG A 783 -4.55 -29.49 3.27
N VAL A 784 -3.70 -30.40 3.73
CA VAL A 784 -2.59 -30.10 4.63
C VAL A 784 -1.29 -30.58 3.99
N GLU A 785 -0.26 -29.78 4.13
CA GLU A 785 1.13 -30.23 4.03
C GLU A 785 1.85 -29.92 5.35
N LEU A 786 2.85 -30.71 5.68
CA LEU A 786 3.73 -30.52 6.83
C LEU A 786 5.12 -30.12 6.35
N VAL A 787 5.63 -29.00 6.84
CA VAL A 787 7.04 -28.62 6.71
C VAL A 787 7.69 -28.67 8.09
N LEU A 788 8.48 -29.73 8.30
CA LEU A 788 9.21 -30.00 9.53
C LEU A 788 10.61 -29.37 9.44
N ALA A 789 10.81 -28.24 10.12
CA ALA A 789 12.11 -27.60 10.26
C ALA A 789 12.87 -28.16 11.46
N MET A 790 13.91 -28.94 11.20
CA MET A 790 14.77 -29.57 12.18
C MET A 790 15.96 -28.66 12.47
N HIS A 791 15.93 -27.96 13.60
CA HIS A 791 16.92 -26.97 13.97
C HIS A 791 18.02 -27.55 14.87
N GLY A 792 19.24 -27.62 14.34
CA GLY A 792 20.42 -28.12 15.02
C GLY A 792 20.65 -29.63 14.85
N GLU A 793 21.44 -30.20 15.74
CA GLU A 793 21.92 -31.59 15.67
C GLU A 793 21.05 -32.59 16.45
N GLY A 794 21.26 -33.89 16.22
CA GLY A 794 20.64 -34.97 16.99
C GLY A 794 19.35 -35.55 16.40
N PHE A 795 18.98 -35.14 15.19
CA PHE A 795 17.89 -35.75 14.41
C PHE A 795 18.42 -36.95 13.62
N ASP A 796 17.77 -38.10 13.77
CA ASP A 796 18.05 -39.30 12.98
C ASP A 796 17.25 -39.21 11.67
N ALA A 797 17.89 -38.71 10.61
CA ALA A 797 17.22 -38.43 9.33
C ALA A 797 16.46 -39.64 8.76
N PRO A 798 17.05 -40.86 8.66
CA PRO A 798 16.32 -42.06 8.26
C PRO A 798 15.04 -42.34 9.07
N ALA A 799 15.10 -42.19 10.40
CA ALA A 799 13.93 -42.44 11.25
C ALA A 799 12.86 -41.34 11.11
N VAL A 800 13.28 -40.10 10.85
CA VAL A 800 12.36 -38.99 10.56
C VAL A 800 11.70 -39.20 9.19
N ASP A 801 12.45 -39.58 8.16
CA ASP A 801 11.91 -39.86 6.82
C ASP A 801 10.91 -41.01 6.87
N GLU A 802 11.24 -42.11 7.56
CA GLU A 802 10.31 -43.25 7.75
C GLU A 802 9.01 -42.82 8.47
N LEU A 803 9.11 -41.96 9.49
CA LEU A 803 7.95 -41.39 10.17
C LEU A 803 7.12 -40.49 9.23
N LEU A 804 7.75 -39.64 8.43
CA LEU A 804 7.07 -38.74 7.51
C LEU A 804 6.41 -39.49 6.35
N ASP A 805 7.00 -40.59 5.89
CA ASP A 805 6.42 -41.48 4.88
C ASP A 805 5.25 -42.32 5.43
N SER A 806 5.18 -42.51 6.76
CA SER A 806 4.11 -43.28 7.41
C SER A 806 2.76 -42.55 7.51
N ILE A 807 2.73 -41.24 7.27
CA ILE A 807 1.52 -40.41 7.36
C ILE A 807 0.99 -40.04 5.96
N ASP A 808 -0.34 -40.04 5.82
CA ASP A 808 -1.01 -39.71 4.54
C ASP A 808 -1.12 -38.19 4.34
N LEU A 809 0.02 -37.50 4.33
CA LEU A 809 0.13 -36.07 4.11
C LEU A 809 1.34 -35.76 3.22
N GLN A 810 1.30 -34.63 2.51
CA GLN A 810 2.51 -34.10 1.89
C GLN A 810 3.46 -33.61 2.98
N THR A 811 4.69 -34.10 2.99
CA THR A 811 5.69 -33.79 4.01
C THR A 811 6.97 -33.25 3.39
N ARG A 812 7.65 -32.37 4.11
CA ARG A 812 9.01 -31.89 3.79
C ARG A 812 9.83 -31.78 5.06
N ALA A 813 10.99 -32.42 5.08
CA ALA A 813 11.98 -32.24 6.12
C ALA A 813 12.98 -31.15 5.71
N VAL A 814 13.16 -30.14 6.54
CA VAL A 814 14.06 -29.00 6.29
C VAL A 814 15.11 -28.97 7.39
N PRO A 815 16.34 -29.46 7.13
CA PRO A 815 17.44 -29.33 8.08
C PRO A 815 17.92 -27.88 8.13
N VAL A 816 18.01 -27.32 9.34
CA VAL A 816 18.51 -25.96 9.58
C VAL A 816 19.64 -26.01 10.61
N ALA A 817 20.82 -25.55 10.24
CA ALA A 817 21.98 -25.54 11.13
C ALA A 817 21.80 -24.55 12.29
N ALA A 818 22.37 -24.85 13.46
CA ALA A 818 22.53 -23.86 14.53
C ALA A 818 23.71 -22.91 14.18
N PRO A 819 23.71 -21.63 14.62
CA PRO A 819 22.88 -21.02 15.67
C PRO A 819 21.75 -20.10 15.14
N GLU A 820 21.04 -20.49 14.08
CA GLU A 820 20.02 -19.65 13.47
C GLU A 820 18.88 -19.25 14.45
N PRO A 821 18.41 -17.98 14.46
CA PRO A 821 17.28 -17.58 15.28
C PRO A 821 15.98 -18.24 14.79
N LEU A 822 15.00 -18.44 15.68
CA LEU A 822 13.72 -19.09 15.34
C LEU A 822 13.01 -18.45 14.14
N GLY A 823 13.13 -17.13 13.94
CA GLY A 823 12.59 -16.46 12.76
C GLY A 823 13.21 -16.95 11.45
N ALA A 824 14.54 -17.16 11.41
CA ALA A 824 15.23 -17.69 10.25
C ALA A 824 14.81 -19.15 9.98
N VAL A 825 14.67 -19.98 11.03
CA VAL A 825 14.17 -21.36 10.92
C VAL A 825 12.75 -21.40 10.33
N LEU A 826 11.86 -20.51 10.80
CA LEU A 826 10.51 -20.40 10.26
C LEU A 826 10.52 -19.90 8.81
N ASN A 827 11.39 -18.94 8.46
CA ASN A 827 11.54 -18.49 7.07
C ASN A 827 12.06 -19.60 6.14
N ALA A 828 12.98 -20.45 6.60
CA ALA A 828 13.42 -21.62 5.86
C ALA A 828 12.26 -22.60 5.60
N ALA A 829 11.40 -22.83 6.60
CA ALA A 829 10.18 -23.62 6.43
C ALA A 829 9.18 -22.95 5.46
N VAL A 830 9.09 -21.62 5.47
CA VAL A 830 8.24 -20.85 4.55
C VAL A 830 8.74 -20.98 3.10
N ALA A 831 10.06 -20.98 2.88
CA ALA A 831 10.66 -21.13 1.57
C ALA A 831 10.34 -22.50 0.94
N GLU A 832 10.26 -23.55 1.76
CA GLU A 832 9.97 -24.91 1.31
C GLU A 832 8.48 -25.25 1.26
N SER A 833 7.58 -24.41 1.77
CA SER A 833 6.14 -24.66 1.71
C SER A 833 5.52 -24.23 0.38
N THR A 834 4.41 -24.86 0.03
CA THR A 834 3.63 -24.60 -1.20
C THR A 834 2.21 -24.08 -0.93
N GLY A 835 1.75 -24.16 0.32
CA GLY A 835 0.43 -23.73 0.74
C GLY A 835 0.20 -22.23 0.60
N THR A 836 -1.07 -21.89 0.38
CA THR A 836 -1.54 -20.50 0.29
C THR A 836 -1.85 -19.90 1.67
N LEU A 837 -2.10 -20.77 2.65
CA LEU A 837 -2.17 -20.43 4.06
C LEU A 837 -1.02 -21.12 4.81
N LEU A 838 -0.40 -20.37 5.71
CA LEU A 838 0.71 -20.82 6.54
C LEU A 838 0.25 -20.79 7.99
N THR A 839 0.53 -21.85 8.73
CA THR A 839 0.23 -21.90 10.17
C THR A 839 1.40 -22.48 10.96
N LYS A 840 1.66 -21.92 12.13
CA LYS A 840 2.73 -22.37 13.02
C LYS A 840 2.20 -23.36 14.04
N PHE A 841 2.87 -24.50 14.19
CA PHE A 841 2.68 -25.44 15.29
C PHE A 841 3.94 -25.44 16.18
N ASP A 842 3.73 -25.42 17.51
CA ASP A 842 4.79 -25.57 18.50
C ASP A 842 4.88 -27.05 18.92
N ASP A 843 6.10 -27.55 19.11
CA ASP A 843 6.34 -28.97 19.43
C ASP A 843 5.94 -29.38 20.86
N ASP A 844 5.65 -28.42 21.75
CA ASP A 844 5.17 -28.66 23.13
C ASP A 844 3.67 -28.69 23.29
N ASP A 845 2.93 -28.08 22.37
CA ASP A 845 1.52 -27.77 22.58
C ASP A 845 0.63 -28.91 22.07
N PHE A 846 -0.60 -28.97 22.58
CA PHE A 846 -1.58 -29.95 22.08
C PHE A 846 -2.64 -29.31 21.20
N TYR A 847 -2.95 -30.00 20.11
CA TYR A 847 -3.86 -29.56 19.06
C TYR A 847 -4.95 -30.60 18.86
N GLY A 848 -6.22 -30.17 18.95
CA GLY A 848 -7.35 -31.03 18.63
C GLY A 848 -7.51 -31.22 17.12
N PRO A 849 -8.28 -32.23 16.67
CA PRO A 849 -8.43 -32.60 15.26
C PRO A 849 -9.04 -31.48 14.39
N GLU A 850 -9.81 -30.58 15.00
CA GLU A 850 -10.51 -29.48 14.31
C GLU A 850 -9.72 -28.16 14.30
N HIS A 851 -8.48 -28.16 14.77
CA HIS A 851 -7.70 -26.94 14.97
C HIS A 851 -7.50 -26.15 13.66
N LEU A 852 -7.08 -26.82 12.58
CA LEU A 852 -6.87 -26.16 11.29
C LEU A 852 -8.17 -25.61 10.69
N TRP A 853 -9.27 -26.37 10.79
CA TRP A 853 -10.57 -25.87 10.35
C TRP A 853 -10.96 -24.59 11.07
N ASP A 854 -10.75 -24.50 12.38
CA ASP A 854 -11.11 -23.32 13.16
C ASP A 854 -10.35 -22.07 12.69
N LEU A 855 -9.06 -22.22 12.37
CA LEU A 855 -8.23 -21.11 11.85
C LEU A 855 -8.61 -20.74 10.42
N VAL A 856 -8.82 -21.71 9.53
CA VAL A 856 -9.21 -21.45 8.13
C VAL A 856 -10.56 -20.74 8.06
N LEU A 857 -11.56 -21.23 8.79
CA LEU A 857 -12.88 -20.61 8.84
C LEU A 857 -12.79 -19.19 9.42
N ALA A 858 -11.96 -18.98 10.45
CA ALA A 858 -11.74 -17.66 11.04
C ALA A 858 -11.07 -16.68 10.09
N HIS A 859 -10.08 -17.13 9.33
CA HIS A 859 -9.45 -16.29 8.32
C HIS A 859 -10.47 -15.82 7.27
N GLU A 860 -11.44 -16.68 6.93
CA GLU A 860 -12.56 -16.37 6.05
C GLU A 860 -13.57 -15.40 6.69
N TYR A 861 -14.19 -15.72 7.83
CA TYR A 861 -15.28 -14.90 8.39
C TYR A 861 -14.79 -13.59 9.02
N ALA A 862 -13.54 -13.53 9.51
CA ALA A 862 -13.04 -12.34 10.20
C ALA A 862 -12.41 -11.30 9.26
N ARG A 863 -12.04 -11.71 8.04
CA ARG A 863 -11.24 -10.91 7.08
C ARG A 863 -9.98 -10.30 7.72
N ALA A 864 -9.38 -11.02 8.66
CA ALA A 864 -8.14 -10.63 9.28
C ALA A 864 -6.96 -11.10 8.43
N VAL A 865 -5.87 -10.34 8.46
CA VAL A 865 -4.57 -10.76 7.89
C VAL A 865 -3.98 -11.91 8.69
N LEU A 866 -4.04 -11.80 10.01
CA LEU A 866 -3.48 -12.77 10.92
C LEU A 866 -4.56 -13.24 11.88
N VAL A 867 -4.82 -14.54 11.87
CA VAL A 867 -5.72 -15.19 12.83
C VAL A 867 -4.95 -16.07 13.78
N GLY A 868 -5.49 -16.31 14.96
CA GLY A 868 -4.92 -17.31 15.85
C GLY A 868 -5.82 -17.71 17.01
N LYS A 869 -5.48 -18.81 17.66
CA LYS A 869 -6.22 -19.31 18.83
C LYS A 869 -6.08 -18.37 20.03
N ALA A 870 -7.10 -18.34 20.87
CA ALA A 870 -6.97 -17.77 22.20
C ALA A 870 -6.21 -18.74 23.12
N ALA A 871 -5.19 -18.26 23.82
CA ALA A 871 -4.50 -19.03 24.86
C ALA A 871 -5.33 -19.09 26.15
N GLU A 872 -6.58 -19.57 26.06
CA GLU A 872 -7.55 -19.71 27.15
C GLU A 872 -7.30 -20.98 27.95
N TYR A 873 -6.96 -22.09 27.30
CA TYR A 873 -6.58 -23.34 27.95
C TYR A 873 -5.06 -23.42 28.08
N VAL A 874 -4.57 -23.59 29.31
CA VAL A 874 -3.13 -23.65 29.60
C VAL A 874 -2.87 -24.79 30.58
N TYR A 875 -1.94 -25.69 30.25
CA TYR A 875 -1.42 -26.70 31.17
C TYR A 875 -0.15 -26.18 31.84
N LEU A 876 -0.16 -26.12 33.17
CA LEU A 876 0.95 -25.72 34.01
C LEU A 876 1.66 -26.99 34.49
N ALA A 877 2.77 -27.34 33.84
CA ALA A 877 3.43 -28.62 34.06
C ALA A 877 4.03 -28.75 35.48
N ASN A 878 4.47 -27.65 36.09
CA ASN A 878 5.07 -27.67 37.43
C ASN A 878 4.03 -27.96 38.53
N SER A 879 2.85 -27.32 38.45
CA SER A 879 1.76 -27.55 39.42
C SER A 879 0.79 -28.67 39.03
N ASP A 880 1.04 -29.34 37.90
CA ASP A 880 0.21 -30.38 37.29
C ASP A 880 -1.27 -30.00 37.23
N ARG A 881 -1.56 -28.85 36.59
CA ARG A 881 -2.91 -28.28 36.52
C ARG A 881 -3.23 -27.74 35.15
N THR A 882 -4.44 -28.03 34.69
CA THR A 882 -5.02 -27.40 33.50
C THR A 882 -5.93 -26.27 33.92
N ILE A 883 -5.74 -25.08 33.33
CA ILE A 883 -6.56 -23.92 33.62
C ILE A 883 -7.32 -23.45 32.39
N HIS A 884 -8.53 -22.92 32.61
CA HIS A 884 -9.24 -22.11 31.64
C HIS A 884 -9.26 -20.67 32.17
N ARG A 885 -8.57 -19.77 31.48
CA ARG A 885 -8.48 -18.34 31.81
C ARG A 885 -9.18 -17.48 30.77
N PHE A 886 -9.56 -16.27 31.19
CA PHE A 886 -10.11 -15.23 30.33
C PHE A 886 -11.44 -15.59 29.67
N ARG A 887 -12.28 -16.38 30.34
CA ARG A 887 -13.63 -16.74 29.87
C ARG A 887 -14.35 -15.49 29.34
N ASN A 888 -14.95 -15.60 28.16
CA ASN A 888 -15.60 -14.50 27.41
C ASN A 888 -14.64 -13.47 26.75
N ARG A 889 -13.34 -13.76 26.56
CA ARG A 889 -12.40 -12.85 25.89
C ARG A 889 -11.86 -13.34 24.54
N ALA A 890 -12.20 -14.53 24.09
CA ALA A 890 -12.04 -14.96 22.70
C ALA A 890 -12.98 -14.25 21.67
N GLU A 891 -12.84 -14.62 20.40
CA GLU A 891 -13.74 -14.28 19.27
C GLU A 891 -13.85 -12.77 19.00
N ARG A 892 -12.69 -12.15 18.85
CA ARG A 892 -12.57 -10.69 18.68
C ARG A 892 -11.27 -10.32 18.00
N SER A 893 -11.21 -9.10 17.49
CA SER A 893 -9.92 -8.49 17.17
C SER A 893 -9.08 -8.35 18.42
N SER A 894 -7.83 -8.82 18.34
CA SER A 894 -6.90 -8.90 19.47
C SER A 894 -5.49 -8.64 19.01
N ALA A 895 -4.76 -7.77 19.71
CA ALA A 895 -3.32 -7.58 19.51
C ALA A 895 -2.47 -8.63 20.24
N SER A 896 -3.09 -9.73 20.70
CA SER A 896 -2.45 -10.84 21.38
C SER A 896 -3.09 -12.13 20.91
N LEU A 897 -2.28 -12.97 20.25
CA LEU A 897 -2.64 -14.28 19.74
C LEU A 897 -1.69 -15.33 20.34
N ALA A 898 -2.12 -16.58 20.41
CA ALA A 898 -1.22 -17.67 20.80
C ALA A 898 -0.18 -17.92 19.71
N GLY A 899 1.10 -17.89 20.08
CA GLY A 899 2.22 -17.99 19.14
C GLY A 899 2.28 -19.32 18.39
N GLY A 900 2.01 -20.44 19.08
CA GLY A 900 1.94 -21.77 18.48
C GLY A 900 0.67 -22.06 17.70
N ALA A 901 -0.17 -21.06 17.43
CA ALA A 901 -1.45 -21.26 16.76
C ALA A 901 -1.84 -20.04 15.90
N LEU A 902 -0.86 -19.52 15.15
CA LEU A 902 -1.02 -18.41 14.22
C LEU A 902 -1.30 -18.94 12.81
N MET A 903 -2.14 -18.24 12.03
CA MET A 903 -2.35 -18.50 10.61
C MET A 903 -2.42 -17.19 9.82
N ILE A 904 -1.73 -17.17 8.69
CA ILE A 904 -1.60 -16.03 7.76
C ILE A 904 -1.54 -16.53 6.31
N ALA A 905 -2.03 -15.74 5.36
CA ALA A 905 -1.84 -16.05 3.94
C ALA A 905 -0.40 -15.80 3.50
N ARG A 906 0.17 -16.62 2.61
CA ARG A 906 1.55 -16.48 2.12
C ARG A 906 1.85 -15.08 1.60
N HIS A 907 1.02 -14.57 0.69
CA HIS A 907 1.17 -13.22 0.13
C HIS A 907 1.14 -12.12 1.22
N ASP A 908 0.36 -12.31 2.29
CA ASP A 908 0.33 -11.33 3.39
C ASP A 908 1.58 -11.42 4.28
N LEU A 909 2.14 -12.63 4.45
CA LEU A 909 3.41 -12.83 5.14
C LEU A 909 4.58 -12.22 4.34
N ASP A 910 4.61 -12.44 3.02
CA ASP A 910 5.59 -11.85 2.11
C ASP A 910 5.50 -10.31 2.13
N ALA A 911 4.28 -9.76 2.17
CA ALA A 911 4.04 -8.32 2.26
C ALA A 911 4.54 -7.68 3.57
N VAL A 912 4.71 -8.47 4.63
CA VAL A 912 5.33 -8.04 5.89
C VAL A 912 6.78 -8.50 6.05
N LEU A 913 7.40 -9.00 4.97
CA LEU A 913 8.81 -9.44 4.89
C LEU A 913 9.13 -10.68 5.72
N GLY A 914 8.17 -11.60 5.86
CA GLY A 914 8.40 -12.87 6.55
C GLY A 914 8.45 -12.74 8.08
N TRP A 915 9.04 -13.75 8.72
CA TRP A 915 9.29 -13.74 10.15
C TRP A 915 10.58 -12.98 10.44
N ARG A 916 10.57 -12.04 11.40
CA ARG A 916 11.80 -11.36 11.81
C ARG A 916 12.81 -12.36 12.36
N GLU A 917 14.05 -12.26 11.91
CA GLU A 917 15.18 -13.10 12.34
C GLU A 917 15.71 -12.67 13.71
N ILE A 918 14.87 -12.81 14.74
CA ILE A 918 15.19 -12.46 16.12
C ILE A 918 15.14 -13.70 17.02
N PRO A 919 15.96 -13.76 18.08
CA PRO A 919 16.07 -14.96 18.92
C PRO A 919 14.86 -15.17 19.85
N ALA A 920 14.03 -14.15 20.07
CA ALA A 920 12.88 -14.22 20.96
C ALA A 920 11.73 -13.32 20.48
N SER A 921 10.51 -13.65 20.90
CA SER A 921 9.29 -12.87 20.60
C SER A 921 8.95 -12.76 19.10
N VAL A 922 9.38 -13.74 18.30
CA VAL A 922 9.12 -13.82 16.84
C VAL A 922 7.61 -13.70 16.53
N ASP A 923 6.76 -14.43 17.27
CA ASP A 923 5.31 -14.37 17.13
C ASP A 923 4.73 -12.97 17.38
N ARG A 924 5.26 -12.28 18.40
CA ARG A 924 4.85 -10.90 18.73
C ARG A 924 5.30 -9.92 17.66
N ALA A 925 6.50 -10.11 17.11
CA ALA A 925 7.00 -9.29 16.01
C ALA A 925 6.11 -9.43 14.78
N LEU A 926 5.70 -10.64 14.41
CA LEU A 926 4.76 -10.84 13.28
C LEU A 926 3.41 -10.14 13.53
N ILE A 927 2.83 -10.27 14.73
CA ILE A 927 1.59 -9.56 15.10
C ILE A 927 1.76 -8.04 14.97
N GLU A 928 2.92 -7.51 15.37
CA GLU A 928 3.25 -6.10 15.27
C GLU A 928 3.45 -5.64 13.83
N ASP A 929 4.12 -6.43 13.00
CA ASP A 929 4.37 -6.13 11.58
C ASP A 929 3.07 -6.12 10.78
N VAL A 930 2.21 -7.11 11.02
CA VAL A 930 0.84 -7.13 10.50
C VAL A 930 0.08 -5.89 10.97
N SER A 931 0.16 -5.53 12.25
CA SER A 931 -0.55 -4.34 12.76
C SER A 931 -0.01 -3.03 12.15
N ARG A 932 1.30 -2.93 11.93
CA ARG A 932 1.99 -1.77 11.34
C ARG A 932 1.70 -1.62 9.85
N SER A 933 1.57 -2.72 9.12
CA SER A 933 1.13 -2.72 7.71
C SER A 933 -0.37 -2.45 7.55
N GLY A 934 -1.09 -2.35 8.67
CA GLY A 934 -2.53 -2.19 8.71
C GLY A 934 -3.31 -3.49 8.50
N GLY A 935 -2.67 -4.64 8.59
CA GLY A 935 -3.41 -5.90 8.68
C GLY A 935 -4.25 -5.97 9.95
N GLY A 936 -5.52 -6.38 9.81
CA GLY A 936 -6.35 -6.71 10.96
C GLY A 936 -5.92 -8.04 11.58
N THR A 937 -5.97 -8.15 12.90
CA THR A 937 -5.76 -9.42 13.62
C THR A 937 -7.06 -9.92 14.22
N TYR A 938 -7.22 -11.25 14.33
CA TYR A 938 -8.41 -11.85 14.94
C TYR A 938 -8.06 -13.08 15.79
N GLN A 939 -8.63 -13.11 16.99
CA GLN A 939 -8.49 -14.20 17.95
C GLN A 939 -9.75 -15.05 17.95
N THR A 940 -9.63 -16.35 17.69
CA THR A 940 -10.72 -17.34 17.76
C THR A 940 -10.98 -17.80 19.20
N HIS A 941 -11.92 -18.73 19.42
CA HIS A 941 -11.99 -19.51 20.67
C HIS A 941 -10.71 -20.30 20.95
N GLY A 942 -10.42 -20.58 22.22
CA GLY A 942 -9.24 -21.36 22.62
C GLY A 942 -9.42 -22.88 22.58
N MET A 943 -10.66 -23.38 22.55
CA MET A 943 -10.92 -24.84 22.58
C MET A 943 -10.31 -25.57 21.37
N GLY A 944 -9.78 -26.77 21.60
CA GLY A 944 -8.97 -27.54 20.64
C GLY A 944 -7.51 -27.09 20.57
N TYR A 945 -7.05 -26.27 21.52
CA TYR A 945 -5.66 -25.86 21.66
C TYR A 945 -5.30 -25.72 23.14
N LEU A 946 -4.36 -26.54 23.61
CA LEU A 946 -3.86 -26.51 24.98
C LEU A 946 -2.39 -26.06 24.96
N LEU A 947 -2.17 -24.83 25.43
CA LEU A 947 -0.83 -24.26 25.58
C LEU A 947 -0.12 -24.90 26.77
N VAL A 948 1.06 -25.48 26.57
CA VAL A 948 1.86 -26.05 27.65
C VAL A 948 2.85 -25.02 28.19
N ARG A 949 3.00 -25.00 29.52
CA ARG A 949 3.98 -24.15 30.20
C ARG A 949 4.88 -24.95 31.12
N HIS A 950 6.17 -24.88 30.84
CA HIS A 950 7.27 -25.43 31.64
C HIS A 950 8.02 -24.31 32.38
N ASP A 951 8.72 -24.62 33.46
CA ASP A 951 9.52 -23.64 34.23
C ASP A 951 10.83 -23.23 33.54
N GLU A 952 11.30 -24.00 32.55
CA GLU A 952 12.56 -23.78 31.82
C GLU A 952 12.34 -23.76 30.30
N GLY A 953 13.17 -22.99 29.57
CA GLY A 953 13.26 -23.07 28.10
C GLY A 953 12.29 -22.21 27.29
N HIS A 954 11.40 -21.43 27.91
CA HIS A 954 10.52 -20.48 27.21
C HIS A 954 11.09 -19.05 27.20
N THR A 955 10.76 -18.31 26.15
CA THR A 955 11.14 -16.89 25.97
C THR A 955 10.40 -15.91 26.89
N TRP A 956 9.41 -16.36 27.67
CA TRP A 956 8.63 -15.54 28.60
C TRP A 956 8.63 -16.13 30.03
N PRO A 957 9.23 -15.47 31.03
CA PRO A 957 9.50 -16.04 32.36
C PRO A 957 8.34 -15.87 33.36
N ALA A 958 7.11 -16.22 32.96
CA ALA A 958 5.94 -16.13 33.83
C ALA A 958 5.74 -17.41 34.66
N LYS A 959 5.78 -17.31 35.99
CA LYS A 959 5.55 -18.43 36.93
C LYS A 959 4.09 -18.85 37.01
N ASP A 960 3.79 -20.09 37.41
CA ASP A 960 2.43 -20.63 37.61
C ASP A 960 1.47 -19.69 38.37
N ALA A 961 1.96 -19.02 39.41
CA ALA A 961 1.18 -18.05 40.19
C ALA A 961 0.61 -16.89 39.36
N TYR A 962 1.24 -16.54 38.24
CA TYR A 962 0.72 -15.55 37.29
C TYR A 962 -0.52 -16.08 36.55
N PHE A 963 -0.46 -17.33 36.07
CA PHE A 963 -1.53 -17.98 35.32
C PHE A 963 -2.73 -18.32 36.21
N LEU A 964 -2.47 -18.84 37.42
CA LEU A 964 -3.51 -19.17 38.40
C LEU A 964 -4.33 -17.94 38.84
N LYS A 965 -3.72 -16.75 38.91
CA LYS A 965 -4.45 -15.49 39.18
C LYS A 965 -5.43 -15.09 38.08
N GLN A 966 -5.30 -15.65 36.89
CA GLN A 966 -6.10 -15.35 35.72
C GLN A 966 -7.11 -16.47 35.41
N ALA A 967 -7.02 -17.60 36.11
CA ALA A 967 -7.87 -18.76 35.89
C ALA A 967 -9.31 -18.48 36.36
N ASP A 968 -10.26 -18.77 35.48
CA ASP A 968 -11.69 -18.83 35.81
C ASP A 968 -12.08 -20.24 36.28
N GLU A 969 -11.40 -21.28 35.78
CA GLU A 969 -11.55 -22.67 36.18
C GLU A 969 -10.18 -23.37 36.21
N VAL A 970 -10.01 -24.32 37.13
CA VAL A 970 -8.77 -25.08 37.35
C VAL A 970 -9.14 -26.54 37.53
N ARG A 971 -8.42 -27.43 36.84
CA ARG A 971 -8.52 -28.89 36.96
C ARG A 971 -7.14 -29.49 37.25
N GLU A 972 -7.13 -30.61 37.96
CA GLU A 972 -5.92 -31.36 38.24
C GLU A 972 -5.50 -32.17 37.00
N GLY A 973 -4.19 -32.31 36.79
CA GLY A 973 -3.63 -33.03 35.65
C GLY A 973 -3.64 -32.25 34.32
N CYS A 974 -3.08 -32.90 33.30
CA CYS A 974 -3.21 -32.49 31.89
C CYS A 974 -4.58 -32.97 31.35
N ASP A 975 -5.60 -32.13 31.45
CA ASP A 975 -6.98 -32.46 31.06
C ASP A 975 -7.24 -32.07 29.60
N LEU A 976 -6.85 -32.97 28.68
CA LEU A 976 -7.03 -32.80 27.23
C LEU A 976 -8.51 -32.73 26.82
N ALA A 977 -9.39 -33.47 27.49
CA ALA A 977 -10.82 -33.47 27.22
C ALA A 977 -11.45 -32.11 27.57
N PHE A 978 -11.06 -31.53 28.71
CA PHE A 978 -11.49 -30.19 29.10
C PHE A 978 -11.04 -29.10 28.11
N ALA A 979 -9.84 -29.23 27.55
CA ALA A 979 -9.35 -28.33 26.51
C ALA A 979 -9.96 -28.60 25.12
N GLY A 980 -10.76 -29.66 24.96
CA GLY A 980 -11.36 -30.09 23.70
C GLY A 980 -10.33 -30.59 22.67
N VAL A 981 -9.23 -31.16 23.15
CA VAL A 981 -8.14 -31.74 22.35
C VAL A 981 -8.34 -33.24 22.11
N ALA A 982 -8.91 -33.94 23.11
CA ALA A 982 -9.10 -35.38 23.11
C ALA A 982 -10.21 -35.87 22.19
#